data_AF-A0A971URQ8-F1
#
_entry.id   AF-A0A971URQ8-F1
#
_cell.length_a   1.000
_cell.length_b   1.000
_cell.length_c   1.000
_cell.angle_alpha   90.00
_cell.angle_beta   90.00
_cell.angle_gamma   90.00
#
_symmetry.space_group_name_H-M   'P 1'
#
loop_
_entity.id
_entity.type
_entity.pdbx_description
1 polymer ?
#
loop_
_entity_poly.entity_id
_entity_poly.type
_entity_poly.pdbx_seq_one_letter_code
_entity_poly.pdbx_strand_id
1 'polypeptide(L)'
;MRCLRPVAFVALFLPVCLPAFGQVPEAPAAPSAAAAPACAAEPLFDLGRVEGMDRYSGPHEGTALLAARGWLVSPETHRQIFDFYYANDLPYFITTDSALHLWRVILEEGMQGFEGRQHSVLASFQARAWTLLTEGRENEQVVGRVEWPEAAQLRAATMVAVGRRLLTPTWAPRTEAGQALLARVAADVDAELARIAAGQPAVSPLFGNTTVDYSLFAPRGALGAVPRLAPFFRARQFWATPLNLDDDGALRTAVALGILCDDHGYSNALTGPYQGLLGPDNLPSVVEMMRTLQLLDNGTTALMREQSASRRLLEGRGLDEARGRLRTGLRQPLVPIGADLRQVLTEAGADGAARPLRVAVWPQLALPDAAMMARCVWPHVPAPRFPSGLDVMACCGNDRALQVLLAEADEANRVALEAAVRDVRRKRHRLLSRFETREDRRPRDRWAEPLDDGEVSGGVQWLDAEYGAVWAGLEPVFAALAEPGLTASHPRFMATASYADKSLNTSLAFWAGYRHTFALHAPPMAGYFGAAGLTASGYVEPNVPFWVALDDLAQRTDVWLRSHGQDSAKMPQLVELCKRARTIAEKQLAGRPVSPEDNQWMTGYGKRAAALCGYEILLTEDRDESGTVVDLATDCLLEDVLYVGAGRPRAIYVIVDYGGRLQLARGGVMSYREFTRPLADGRLTDAGWHEMLGGGAEPAPPPWLGSLGVEFTHEGLVAAIGEGRVSPEAINRHASGDIARALLEACVARSPDTDNPQWPARRLAAHLGRLLERHGEIADLPLVEGYVAWAEAYGCRIEALPRRAEFVEYYIGLATRWSKEPEKQELWQSVGRALARTDAPAARAWLKEAMAEPGDRPRGLSEALARLGRDGLPEAALEVLTDYLVADLDQLAAAAPGDTRSQVNLHNVRSRLECLWPYWSIPREKWLCGVQGQWQRTPVPPMAYPEHQAALRVRVVAGLKRLADRTADNESHWGFEDLEHLAFCLGPEILETALAERVRKNPLASLYAGIPEEPVKRLLRKP
;
A
#
# COMPACT_ATOMS: atom_id res chain seq x y z
N MET A 1 12.81 -57.74 -54.12
CA MET A 1 11.93 -56.55 -54.14
C MET A 1 10.53 -56.99 -53.74
N ARG A 2 9.87 -56.25 -52.84
CA ARG A 2 8.53 -56.52 -52.28
C ARG A 2 7.87 -55.17 -51.96
N CYS A 3 6.55 -55.01 -51.81
CA CYS A 3 5.39 -55.56 -52.53
C CYS A 3 4.14 -54.89 -51.93
N LEU A 4 3.37 -54.20 -52.77
CA LEU A 4 1.93 -53.89 -52.68
C LEU A 4 1.13 -54.12 -51.36
N ARG A 5 0.37 -53.06 -51.02
CA ARG A 5 -1.04 -53.04 -50.56
C ARG A 5 -1.38 -53.23 -49.06
N PRO A 6 -2.57 -52.76 -48.62
CA PRO A 6 -2.94 -52.60 -47.20
C PRO A 6 -3.90 -53.70 -46.70
N VAL A 7 -4.23 -53.65 -45.41
CA VAL A 7 -5.55 -54.03 -44.84
C VAL A 7 -5.69 -53.38 -43.46
N ALA A 8 -6.92 -53.09 -43.02
CA ALA A 8 -7.22 -52.63 -41.67
C ALA A 8 -7.89 -53.76 -40.85
N PHE A 9 -7.61 -53.86 -39.55
CA PHE A 9 -8.59 -54.38 -38.58
C PHE A 9 -8.29 -53.91 -37.15
N VAL A 10 -9.28 -54.03 -36.26
CA VAL A 10 -9.31 -53.51 -34.89
C VAL A 10 -9.08 -54.64 -33.88
N ALA A 11 -8.28 -54.40 -32.82
CA ALA A 11 -8.49 -54.96 -31.47
C ALA A 11 -7.62 -54.28 -30.40
N LEU A 12 -8.11 -54.33 -29.16
CA LEU A 12 -7.57 -53.78 -27.91
C LEU A 12 -6.12 -54.18 -27.61
N PHE A 13 -5.35 -53.30 -26.95
CA PHE A 13 -5.19 -53.34 -25.47
C PHE A 13 -4.45 -52.09 -24.95
N LEU A 14 -4.85 -51.60 -23.77
CA LEU A 14 -3.99 -50.75 -22.94
C LEU A 14 -2.89 -51.64 -22.33
N PRO A 15 -1.67 -51.11 -22.15
CA PRO A 15 -1.34 -50.66 -20.80
C PRO A 15 -0.67 -49.29 -20.72
N VAL A 16 -0.62 -48.76 -19.49
CA VAL A 16 0.09 -47.53 -19.11
C VAL A 16 1.59 -47.68 -19.34
N CYS A 17 2.19 -46.71 -20.04
CA CYS A 17 3.63 -46.49 -20.08
C CYS A 17 3.94 -45.05 -19.67
N LEU A 18 3.92 -44.79 -18.37
CA LEU A 18 4.61 -43.64 -17.79
C LEU A 18 6.13 -43.85 -17.99
N PRO A 19 6.88 -42.94 -18.62
CA PRO A 19 8.32 -42.89 -18.40
C PRO A 19 8.53 -42.54 -16.92
N ALA A 20 9.33 -43.33 -16.21
CA ALA A 20 9.58 -43.09 -14.80
C ALA A 20 10.34 -41.76 -14.62
N PHE A 21 9.67 -40.76 -14.06
CA PHE A 21 10.38 -39.65 -13.43
C PHE A 21 11.17 -40.22 -12.26
N GLY A 22 12.50 -40.22 -12.39
CA GLY A 22 13.38 -40.55 -11.29
C GLY A 22 13.10 -39.61 -10.12
N GLN A 23 13.26 -40.12 -8.90
CA GLN A 23 13.09 -39.31 -7.70
C GLN A 23 13.97 -38.06 -7.80
N VAL A 24 13.38 -36.88 -7.64
CA VAL A 24 14.14 -35.66 -7.38
C VAL A 24 14.92 -35.93 -6.09
N PRO A 25 16.27 -35.89 -6.10
CA PRO A 25 17.02 -36.02 -4.86
C PRO A 25 16.64 -34.86 -3.94
N GLU A 26 16.43 -35.12 -2.66
CA GLU A 26 16.30 -34.05 -1.66
C GLU A 26 17.48 -33.10 -1.84
N ALA A 27 17.20 -31.82 -2.09
CA ALA A 27 18.24 -30.83 -2.31
C ALA A 27 19.11 -30.78 -1.05
N PRO A 28 20.41 -31.15 -1.11
CA PRO A 28 21.26 -31.06 0.06
C PRO A 28 21.29 -29.58 0.48
N ALA A 29 21.01 -29.33 1.76
CA ALA A 29 20.94 -27.96 2.28
C ALA A 29 22.17 -27.17 1.82
N ALA A 30 21.93 -26.13 1.02
CA ALA A 30 23.01 -25.39 0.38
C ALA A 30 23.97 -24.91 1.46
N PRO A 31 25.27 -25.26 1.38
CA PRO A 31 26.22 -24.88 2.41
C PRO A 31 26.23 -23.36 2.51
N SER A 32 25.98 -22.83 3.70
CA SER A 32 25.99 -21.39 3.93
C SER A 32 27.36 -20.85 3.55
N ALA A 33 27.43 -20.25 2.36
CA ALA A 33 28.60 -19.57 1.85
C ALA A 33 28.71 -18.26 2.64
N ALA A 34 29.22 -18.36 3.87
CA ALA A 34 29.48 -17.23 4.74
C ALA A 34 30.20 -16.14 3.93
N ALA A 35 29.61 -14.94 3.90
CA ALA A 35 30.07 -13.86 3.03
C ALA A 35 31.58 -13.66 3.22
N ALA A 36 32.34 -13.84 2.14
CA ALA A 36 33.79 -13.74 2.20
C ALA A 36 34.15 -12.35 2.75
N PRO A 37 34.93 -12.24 3.84
CA PRO A 37 35.25 -10.94 4.43
C PRO A 37 35.91 -10.07 3.38
N ALA A 38 35.37 -8.86 3.19
CA ALA A 38 35.80 -7.97 2.12
C ALA A 38 37.32 -7.81 2.15
N CYS A 39 37.98 -8.10 1.02
CA CYS A 39 39.44 -8.15 0.94
C CYS A 39 40.03 -6.81 1.41
N ALA A 40 41.11 -6.87 2.20
CA ALA A 40 41.68 -5.73 2.92
C ALA A 40 42.27 -4.65 1.99
N ALA A 41 41.40 -3.79 1.46
CA ALA A 41 41.78 -2.52 0.86
C ALA A 41 42.25 -1.54 1.93
N GLU A 42 43.21 -0.69 1.60
CA GLU A 42 43.59 0.43 2.48
C GLU A 42 42.38 1.37 2.69
N PRO A 43 42.17 1.91 3.91
CA PRO A 43 41.02 2.75 4.19
C PRO A 43 41.08 4.05 3.39
N LEU A 44 40.11 4.25 2.49
CA LEU A 44 39.93 5.47 1.70
C LEU A 44 39.67 6.72 2.56
N PHE A 45 39.18 6.54 3.80
CA PHE A 45 38.84 7.62 4.73
C PHE A 45 39.40 7.37 6.14
N ASP A 46 40.14 8.35 6.66
CA ASP A 46 40.50 8.45 8.08
C ASP A 46 39.28 8.97 8.86
N LEU A 47 38.54 8.06 9.51
CA LEU A 47 37.33 8.40 10.25
C LEU A 47 37.57 9.37 11.43
N GLY A 48 38.81 9.48 11.92
CA GLY A 48 39.18 10.47 12.94
C GLY A 48 39.12 11.93 12.44
N ARG A 49 38.95 12.14 11.12
CA ARG A 49 38.82 13.46 10.47
C ARG A 49 37.42 13.75 9.95
N VAL A 50 36.45 12.89 10.24
CA VAL A 50 35.08 12.98 9.72
C VAL A 50 34.18 13.58 10.79
N GLU A 51 33.72 14.80 10.58
CA GLU A 51 32.78 15.48 11.48
C GLU A 51 31.47 14.68 11.57
N GLY A 52 30.94 14.47 12.78
CA GLY A 52 29.71 13.71 13.02
C GLY A 52 29.88 12.20 13.29
N MET A 53 31.08 11.62 13.21
CA MET A 53 31.30 10.21 13.57
C MET A 53 30.97 9.88 15.03
N ASP A 54 30.95 10.88 15.91
CA ASP A 54 30.44 10.81 17.29
C ASP A 54 28.97 10.33 17.37
N ARG A 55 28.21 10.52 16.29
CA ARG A 55 26.74 10.29 16.19
C ARG A 55 26.38 9.15 15.25
N TYR A 56 27.36 8.34 14.85
CA TYR A 56 27.10 7.12 14.10
C TYR A 56 26.38 6.10 15.00
N SER A 57 25.21 5.63 14.54
CA SER A 57 24.30 4.75 15.29
C SER A 57 23.96 3.45 14.54
N GLY A 58 24.83 3.03 13.62
CA GLY A 58 24.78 1.72 12.97
C GLY A 58 25.73 0.72 13.62
N PRO A 59 25.79 -0.54 13.12
CA PRO A 59 26.66 -1.58 13.64
C PRO A 59 28.14 -1.18 13.65
N HIS A 60 28.87 -1.52 14.73
CA HIS A 60 30.28 -1.17 14.88
C HIS A 60 31.15 -1.69 13.70
N GLU A 61 30.89 -2.91 13.22
CA GLU A 61 31.52 -3.51 12.04
C GLU A 61 31.34 -2.66 10.76
N GLY A 62 30.24 -1.90 10.66
CA GLY A 62 29.99 -0.96 9.58
C GLY A 62 31.01 0.18 9.50
N THR A 63 31.71 0.51 10.59
CA THR A 63 32.80 1.52 10.53
C THR A 63 33.92 1.11 9.58
N ALA A 64 34.19 -0.20 9.40
CA ALA A 64 35.12 -0.68 8.40
C ALA A 64 34.67 -0.35 6.96
N LEU A 65 33.37 -0.43 6.66
CA LEU A 65 32.81 -0.02 5.36
C LEU A 65 32.86 1.50 5.16
N LEU A 66 32.59 2.29 6.21
CA LEU A 66 32.75 3.75 6.15
C LEU A 66 34.21 4.14 5.86
N ALA A 67 35.18 3.50 6.52
CA ALA A 67 36.61 3.73 6.25
C ALA A 67 37.04 3.26 4.85
N ALA A 68 36.58 2.07 4.42
CA ALA A 68 37.02 1.45 3.17
C ALA A 68 36.39 2.05 1.90
N ARG A 69 35.15 2.57 1.96
CA ARG A 69 34.46 3.11 0.77
C ARG A 69 33.66 4.40 0.99
N GLY A 70 33.56 4.90 2.21
CA GLY A 70 32.90 6.18 2.51
C GLY A 70 31.39 6.13 2.74
N TRP A 71 30.74 4.96 2.71
CA TRP A 71 29.29 4.86 2.89
C TRP A 71 28.82 3.43 3.23
N LEU A 72 27.62 3.32 3.81
CA LEU A 72 26.90 2.05 4.01
C LEU A 72 25.39 2.23 4.15
N VAL A 73 24.66 1.13 4.01
CA VAL A 73 23.27 0.98 4.46
C VAL A 73 23.25 0.33 5.84
N SER A 74 22.63 0.98 6.80
CA SER A 74 22.39 0.50 8.16
C SER A 74 21.18 -0.44 8.21
N PRO A 75 21.10 -1.37 9.17
CA PRO A 75 19.90 -2.18 9.43
C PRO A 75 18.79 -1.42 10.18
N GLU A 76 19.09 -0.22 10.68
CA GLU A 76 18.06 0.74 11.12
C GLU A 76 17.04 0.97 10.00
N THR A 77 15.76 0.73 10.31
CA THR A 77 14.62 0.97 9.43
C THR A 77 13.54 1.74 10.16
N HIS A 78 13.08 2.86 9.60
CA HIS A 78 11.80 3.42 10.00
C HIS A 78 10.66 2.75 9.21
N ARG A 79 9.42 2.92 9.65
CA ARG A 79 8.25 2.59 8.83
C ARG A 79 8.29 3.34 7.49
N GLN A 80 8.97 4.49 7.42
CA GLN A 80 8.72 5.49 6.40
C GLN A 80 10.00 6.23 5.97
N ILE A 81 10.20 6.49 4.66
CA ILE A 81 11.50 7.01 4.15
C ILE A 81 11.78 8.46 4.55
N PHE A 82 10.72 9.18 4.90
CA PHE A 82 10.77 10.58 5.27
C PHE A 82 11.14 10.79 6.77
N ASP A 83 11.06 9.77 7.62
CA ASP A 83 11.48 9.80 9.04
C ASP A 83 12.99 10.04 9.23
N PHE A 84 13.82 9.73 8.23
CA PHE A 84 15.26 10.02 8.27
C PHE A 84 15.58 11.53 8.17
N TYR A 85 14.58 12.39 7.90
CA TYR A 85 14.74 13.79 7.51
C TYR A 85 14.16 14.92 8.43
N TYR A 86 13.92 14.83 9.74
CA TYR A 86 13.64 13.70 10.64
C TYR A 86 14.37 13.74 12.01
N ALA A 87 14.52 14.92 12.61
CA ALA A 87 15.08 15.13 13.97
C ALA A 87 16.44 14.44 14.15
N ASN A 88 17.26 14.55 13.11
CA ASN A 88 18.49 13.83 12.94
C ASN A 88 19.65 14.72 13.37
N ASP A 89 20.48 14.24 14.28
CA ASP A 89 21.67 14.94 14.75
C ASP A 89 22.83 14.95 13.72
N LEU A 90 22.63 14.27 12.59
CA LEU A 90 23.49 14.29 11.40
C LEU A 90 22.84 15.11 10.26
N PRO A 91 23.63 15.80 9.42
CA PRO A 91 23.11 16.47 8.23
C PRO A 91 22.46 15.50 7.25
N TYR A 92 21.37 15.95 6.63
CA TYR A 92 20.56 15.13 5.75
C TYR A 92 21.25 14.83 4.42
N PHE A 93 21.38 13.55 4.07
CA PHE A 93 21.70 13.10 2.71
C PHE A 93 20.38 12.85 1.97
N ILE A 94 19.91 13.84 1.19
CA ILE A 94 18.63 13.77 0.46
C ILE A 94 18.82 12.87 -0.76
N THR A 95 18.20 11.68 -0.74
CA THR A 95 18.45 10.62 -1.71
C THR A 95 17.60 10.75 -2.98
N THR A 96 18.02 10.06 -4.03
CA THR A 96 17.17 9.72 -5.17
C THR A 96 15.95 8.91 -4.72
N ASP A 97 16.16 7.97 -3.79
CA ASP A 97 15.14 7.09 -3.21
C ASP A 97 13.95 7.86 -2.60
N SER A 98 14.21 8.87 -1.77
CA SER A 98 13.14 9.64 -1.12
C SER A 98 12.32 10.46 -2.11
N ALA A 99 12.89 10.86 -3.25
CA ALA A 99 12.16 11.54 -4.32
C ALA A 99 11.32 10.59 -5.19
N LEU A 100 11.86 9.41 -5.53
CA LEU A 100 11.11 8.34 -6.22
C LEU A 100 9.90 7.86 -5.41
N HIS A 101 10.11 7.72 -4.10
CA HIS A 101 9.06 7.41 -3.14
C HIS A 101 7.93 8.44 -3.24
N LEU A 102 8.24 9.73 -3.12
CA LEU A 102 7.23 10.80 -3.20
C LEU A 102 6.47 10.79 -4.53
N TRP A 103 7.12 10.59 -5.68
CA TRP A 103 6.44 10.52 -6.98
C TRP A 103 5.41 9.39 -7.04
N ARG A 104 5.87 8.15 -6.77
CA ARG A 104 5.05 6.93 -6.79
C ARG A 104 3.79 7.12 -5.96
N VAL A 105 3.95 7.71 -4.78
CA VAL A 105 2.83 7.82 -3.86
C VAL A 105 1.81 8.86 -4.30
N ILE A 106 2.24 10.05 -4.74
CA ILE A 106 1.29 11.08 -5.21
C ILE A 106 0.52 10.58 -6.45
N LEU A 107 1.18 9.81 -7.32
CA LEU A 107 0.56 9.10 -8.43
C LEU A 107 -0.56 8.16 -7.94
N GLU A 108 -0.34 7.44 -6.83
CA GLU A 108 -1.28 6.45 -6.32
C GLU A 108 -2.59 7.04 -5.77
N GLU A 109 -2.57 8.12 -4.98
CA GLU A 109 -3.82 8.82 -4.58
C GLU A 109 -4.55 9.39 -5.79
N GLY A 110 -3.79 9.79 -6.82
CA GLY A 110 -4.32 10.07 -8.15
C GLY A 110 -5.05 8.87 -8.77
N MET A 111 -4.42 7.68 -8.77
CA MET A 111 -4.99 6.45 -9.31
C MET A 111 -6.20 5.95 -8.49
N GLN A 112 -6.08 5.79 -7.17
CA GLN A 112 -7.17 5.36 -6.29
C GLN A 112 -8.42 6.24 -6.45
N GLY A 113 -8.25 7.55 -6.61
CA GLY A 113 -9.38 8.46 -6.85
C GLY A 113 -9.93 8.42 -8.30
N PHE A 114 -9.09 8.10 -9.29
CA PHE A 114 -9.50 7.92 -10.68
C PHE A 114 -10.25 6.60 -10.87
N GLU A 115 -9.75 5.52 -10.27
CA GLU A 115 -10.40 4.21 -10.18
C GLU A 115 -11.72 4.30 -9.39
N GLY A 116 -11.77 5.17 -8.37
CA GLY A 116 -13.01 5.57 -7.70
C GLY A 116 -14.06 6.21 -8.62
N ARG A 117 -13.65 6.91 -9.69
CA ARG A 117 -14.58 7.37 -10.75
C ARG A 117 -14.89 6.27 -11.76
N GLN A 118 -13.91 5.42 -12.11
CA GLN A 118 -14.11 4.28 -13.00
C GLN A 118 -15.10 3.24 -12.45
N HIS A 119 -15.27 3.13 -11.13
CA HIS A 119 -16.38 2.40 -10.52
C HIS A 119 -17.75 2.85 -11.10
N SER A 120 -17.98 4.15 -11.23
CA SER A 120 -19.24 4.71 -11.75
C SER A 120 -19.37 4.53 -13.27
N VAL A 121 -18.26 4.59 -14.01
CA VAL A 121 -18.23 4.27 -15.45
C VAL A 121 -18.60 2.81 -15.68
N LEU A 122 -17.99 1.89 -14.91
CA LEU A 122 -18.27 0.46 -14.97
C LEU A 122 -19.72 0.13 -14.58
N ALA A 123 -20.23 0.73 -13.50
CA ALA A 123 -21.63 0.58 -13.10
C ALA A 123 -22.59 1.02 -14.23
N SER A 124 -22.28 2.12 -14.91
CA SER A 124 -23.06 2.65 -16.03
C SER A 124 -23.00 1.76 -17.27
N PHE A 125 -21.83 1.20 -17.58
CA PHE A 125 -21.68 0.20 -18.64
C PHE A 125 -22.51 -1.05 -18.36
N GLN A 126 -22.38 -1.65 -17.17
CA GLN A 126 -23.11 -2.86 -16.81
C GLN A 126 -24.63 -2.64 -16.76
N ALA A 127 -25.09 -1.48 -16.27
CA ALA A 127 -26.52 -1.15 -16.26
C ALA A 127 -27.08 -1.04 -17.69
N ARG A 128 -26.36 -0.36 -18.60
CA ARG A 128 -26.72 -0.27 -20.02
C ARG A 128 -26.74 -1.64 -20.70
N ALA A 129 -25.73 -2.47 -20.45
CA ALA A 129 -25.64 -3.83 -20.97
C ALA A 129 -26.81 -4.70 -20.51
N TRP A 130 -27.26 -4.53 -19.25
CA TRP A 130 -28.43 -5.23 -18.72
C TRP A 130 -29.74 -4.79 -19.41
N THR A 131 -30.02 -3.49 -19.49
CA THR A 131 -31.22 -2.95 -20.16
C THR A 131 -31.30 -3.36 -21.63
N LEU A 132 -30.18 -3.38 -22.35
CA LEU A 132 -30.12 -3.85 -23.74
C LEU A 132 -30.44 -5.35 -23.89
N LEU A 133 -30.23 -6.17 -22.86
CA LEU A 133 -30.58 -7.60 -22.82
C LEU A 133 -32.03 -7.86 -22.40
N THR A 134 -32.69 -6.94 -21.66
CA THR A 134 -34.05 -7.13 -21.12
C THR A 134 -35.13 -6.40 -21.92
N GLU A 135 -34.91 -5.11 -22.17
CA GLU A 135 -35.88 -4.18 -22.76
C GLU A 135 -35.50 -3.77 -24.20
N GLY A 136 -34.20 -3.76 -24.52
CA GLY A 136 -33.68 -3.30 -25.80
C GLY A 136 -33.12 -1.87 -25.70
N ARG A 137 -33.19 -1.11 -26.80
CA ARG A 137 -32.62 0.25 -26.86
C ARG A 137 -33.72 1.30 -26.86
N GLU A 138 -33.76 2.14 -25.81
CA GLU A 138 -34.43 3.43 -25.91
C GLU A 138 -33.61 4.36 -26.83
N ASN A 139 -34.20 4.75 -27.94
CA ASN A 139 -33.67 5.77 -28.86
C ASN A 139 -34.90 6.39 -29.56
N GLU A 140 -35.07 7.71 -29.50
CA GLU A 140 -36.35 8.41 -29.75
C GLU A 140 -37.00 8.21 -31.13
N GLN A 141 -36.32 7.55 -32.07
CA GLN A 141 -36.78 7.35 -33.45
C GLN A 141 -37.00 5.88 -33.85
N VAL A 142 -36.61 4.89 -33.01
CA VAL A 142 -36.82 3.46 -33.31
C VAL A 142 -37.17 2.70 -32.03
N VAL A 143 -38.46 2.68 -31.68
CA VAL A 143 -38.99 1.82 -30.61
C VAL A 143 -39.21 0.42 -31.19
N GLY A 144 -38.31 -0.51 -30.87
CA GLY A 144 -38.41 -1.91 -31.26
C GLY A 144 -37.70 -2.82 -30.27
N ARG A 145 -38.40 -3.84 -29.76
CA ARG A 145 -37.83 -4.83 -28.84
C ARG A 145 -36.77 -5.66 -29.58
N VAL A 146 -35.57 -5.73 -29.03
CA VAL A 146 -34.45 -6.47 -29.61
C VAL A 146 -34.60 -7.95 -29.26
N GLU A 147 -34.80 -8.80 -30.25
CA GLU A 147 -34.83 -10.26 -30.05
C GLU A 147 -33.42 -10.84 -30.05
N TRP A 148 -33.01 -11.36 -28.90
CA TRP A 148 -31.75 -12.05 -28.72
C TRP A 148 -31.93 -13.58 -28.81
N PRO A 149 -31.07 -14.32 -29.55
CA PRO A 149 -31.06 -15.77 -29.51
C PRO A 149 -30.81 -16.30 -28.09
N GLU A 150 -31.76 -17.06 -27.55
CA GLU A 150 -31.90 -17.37 -26.12
C GLU A 150 -30.62 -17.87 -25.44
N ALA A 151 -29.93 -18.86 -26.01
CA ALA A 151 -28.70 -19.42 -25.43
C ALA A 151 -27.55 -18.40 -25.33
N ALA A 152 -27.50 -17.40 -26.23
CA ALA A 152 -26.53 -16.31 -26.15
C ALA A 152 -27.00 -15.22 -25.17
N GLN A 153 -28.30 -14.93 -25.13
CA GLN A 153 -28.90 -13.99 -24.17
C GLN A 153 -28.64 -14.42 -22.72
N LEU A 154 -28.88 -15.69 -22.39
CA LEU A 154 -28.71 -16.23 -21.04
C LEU A 154 -27.24 -16.18 -20.59
N ARG A 155 -26.28 -16.57 -21.44
CA ARG A 155 -24.86 -16.51 -21.09
C ARG A 155 -24.36 -15.07 -20.93
N ALA A 156 -24.77 -14.15 -21.82
CA ALA A 156 -24.44 -12.73 -21.69
C ALA A 156 -25.08 -12.11 -20.44
N ALA A 157 -26.34 -12.42 -20.14
CA ALA A 157 -27.03 -11.99 -18.93
C ALA A 157 -26.37 -12.55 -17.66
N THR A 158 -25.88 -13.78 -17.68
CA THR A 158 -25.10 -14.38 -16.58
C THR A 158 -23.84 -13.56 -16.31
N MET A 159 -23.03 -13.25 -17.35
CA MET A 159 -21.82 -12.44 -17.18
C MET A 159 -22.13 -11.03 -16.66
N VAL A 160 -23.16 -10.36 -17.22
CA VAL A 160 -23.56 -9.04 -16.74
C VAL A 160 -24.06 -9.10 -15.29
N ALA A 161 -24.87 -10.10 -14.92
CA ALA A 161 -25.38 -10.26 -13.56
C ALA A 161 -24.29 -10.57 -12.53
N VAL A 162 -23.33 -11.45 -12.84
CA VAL A 162 -22.14 -11.69 -12.00
C VAL A 162 -21.36 -10.38 -11.82
N GLY A 163 -21.05 -9.69 -12.92
CA GLY A 163 -20.36 -8.40 -12.86
C GLY A 163 -21.10 -7.34 -12.02
N ARG A 164 -22.43 -7.26 -12.15
CA ARG A 164 -23.30 -6.36 -11.35
C ARG A 164 -23.24 -6.71 -9.86
N ARG A 165 -23.28 -8.00 -9.51
CA ARG A 165 -23.19 -8.48 -8.12
C ARG A 165 -21.81 -8.26 -7.51
N LEU A 166 -20.73 -8.43 -8.28
CA LEU A 166 -19.36 -8.12 -7.80
C LEU A 166 -19.18 -6.64 -7.48
N LEU A 167 -19.75 -5.74 -8.30
CA LEU A 167 -19.69 -4.29 -8.10
C LEU A 167 -20.73 -3.79 -7.06
N THR A 168 -21.82 -4.52 -6.86
CA THR A 168 -22.90 -4.16 -5.94
C THR A 168 -23.62 -5.44 -5.47
N PRO A 169 -23.20 -6.07 -4.35
CA PRO A 169 -23.73 -7.37 -3.91
C PRO A 169 -25.25 -7.41 -3.72
N THR A 170 -25.84 -6.29 -3.31
CA THR A 170 -27.29 -6.11 -3.11
C THR A 170 -28.07 -5.78 -4.39
N TRP A 171 -27.44 -5.75 -5.57
CA TRP A 171 -28.13 -5.39 -6.81
C TRP A 171 -29.22 -6.40 -7.19
N ALA A 172 -30.39 -5.85 -7.53
CA ALA A 172 -31.45 -6.52 -8.26
C ALA A 172 -31.96 -5.62 -9.40
N PRO A 173 -32.48 -6.20 -10.51
CA PRO A 173 -33.17 -5.47 -11.56
C PRO A 173 -34.50 -4.87 -11.07
N ARG A 174 -34.82 -3.67 -11.56
CA ARG A 174 -36.04 -2.92 -11.18
C ARG A 174 -37.26 -3.27 -12.04
N THR A 175 -37.06 -3.77 -13.25
CA THR A 175 -38.11 -4.11 -14.21
C THR A 175 -38.51 -5.58 -14.09
N GLU A 176 -39.79 -5.90 -14.30
CA GLU A 176 -40.29 -7.29 -14.29
C GLU A 176 -39.57 -8.17 -15.32
N ALA A 177 -39.31 -7.63 -16.52
CA ALA A 177 -38.54 -8.30 -17.57
C ALA A 177 -37.11 -8.64 -17.11
N GLY A 178 -36.46 -7.74 -16.37
CA GLY A 178 -35.15 -8.00 -15.76
C GLY A 178 -35.23 -9.02 -14.62
N GLN A 179 -36.25 -8.96 -13.77
CA GLN A 179 -36.43 -9.93 -12.68
C GLN A 179 -36.68 -11.34 -13.23
N ALA A 180 -37.49 -11.47 -14.27
CA ALA A 180 -37.70 -12.73 -14.99
C ALA A 180 -36.41 -13.24 -15.65
N LEU A 181 -35.61 -12.38 -16.30
CA LEU A 181 -34.33 -12.79 -16.89
C LEU A 181 -33.32 -13.22 -15.82
N LEU A 182 -33.21 -12.50 -14.71
CA LEU A 182 -32.31 -12.86 -13.60
C LEU A 182 -32.70 -14.20 -12.97
N ALA A 183 -34.01 -14.44 -12.75
CA ALA A 183 -34.49 -15.71 -12.20
C ALA A 183 -34.12 -16.92 -13.07
N ARG A 184 -33.98 -16.74 -14.39
CA ARG A 184 -33.55 -17.79 -15.33
C ARG A 184 -32.05 -18.11 -15.28
N VAL A 185 -31.21 -17.19 -14.81
CA VAL A 185 -29.74 -17.35 -14.75
C VAL A 185 -29.18 -17.41 -13.32
N ALA A 186 -30.03 -17.29 -12.30
CA ALA A 186 -29.61 -17.18 -10.90
C ALA A 186 -28.67 -18.30 -10.46
N ALA A 187 -28.95 -19.55 -10.81
CA ALA A 187 -28.11 -20.70 -10.45
C ALA A 187 -26.69 -20.62 -11.06
N ASP A 188 -26.55 -20.16 -12.31
CA ASP A 188 -25.24 -19.98 -12.96
C ASP A 188 -24.48 -18.77 -12.38
N VAL A 189 -25.21 -17.70 -12.04
CA VAL A 189 -24.66 -16.50 -11.37
C VAL A 189 -24.12 -16.85 -9.99
N ASP A 190 -24.92 -17.54 -9.18
CA ASP A 190 -24.55 -17.93 -7.81
C ASP A 190 -23.40 -18.96 -7.82
N ALA A 191 -23.38 -19.89 -8.79
CA ALA A 191 -22.27 -20.83 -8.97
C ALA A 191 -20.95 -20.13 -9.36
N GLU A 192 -20.98 -19.12 -10.23
CA GLU A 192 -19.78 -18.36 -10.59
C GLU A 192 -19.31 -17.45 -9.44
N LEU A 193 -20.23 -16.82 -8.71
CA LEU A 193 -19.91 -16.07 -7.50
C LEU A 193 -19.30 -16.97 -6.41
N ALA A 194 -19.74 -18.24 -6.30
CA ALA A 194 -19.14 -19.21 -5.40
C ALA A 194 -17.70 -19.58 -5.78
N ARG A 195 -17.39 -19.73 -7.09
CA ARG A 195 -15.99 -19.92 -7.56
C ARG A 195 -15.11 -18.72 -7.19
N ILE A 196 -15.60 -17.50 -7.41
CA ILE A 196 -14.91 -16.24 -7.07
C ILE A 196 -14.72 -16.09 -5.55
N ALA A 197 -15.66 -16.60 -4.73
CA ALA A 197 -15.54 -16.62 -3.27
C ALA A 197 -14.57 -17.69 -2.76
N ALA A 198 -14.48 -18.85 -3.43
CA ALA A 198 -13.56 -19.93 -3.08
C ALA A 198 -12.09 -19.58 -3.36
N GLY A 199 -11.82 -18.72 -4.36
CA GLY A 199 -10.49 -18.12 -4.56
C GLY A 199 -9.39 -19.09 -5.00
N GLN A 200 -9.76 -20.25 -5.58
CA GLN A 200 -8.84 -21.29 -6.05
C GLN A 200 -8.97 -21.52 -7.57
N PRO A 201 -7.93 -22.03 -8.26
CA PRO A 201 -8.03 -22.37 -9.68
C PRO A 201 -9.15 -23.39 -9.97
N ALA A 202 -10.11 -23.03 -10.83
CA ALA A 202 -11.26 -23.90 -11.15
C ALA A 202 -11.75 -23.70 -12.59
N VAL A 203 -12.40 -24.72 -13.15
CA VAL A 203 -12.97 -24.67 -14.51
C VAL A 203 -14.27 -23.86 -14.52
N SER A 204 -14.38 -22.89 -15.42
CA SER A 204 -15.58 -22.08 -15.61
C SER A 204 -16.32 -22.41 -16.91
N PRO A 205 -17.58 -22.88 -16.84
CA PRO A 205 -18.46 -22.97 -18.01
C PRO A 205 -18.75 -21.62 -18.67
N LEU A 206 -18.59 -20.52 -17.92
CA LEU A 206 -18.88 -19.16 -18.38
C LEU A 206 -17.78 -18.65 -19.33
N PHE A 207 -16.51 -18.91 -19.00
CA PHE A 207 -15.34 -18.48 -19.77
C PHE A 207 -14.93 -19.43 -20.93
N GLY A 208 -15.77 -20.42 -21.26
CA GLY A 208 -15.52 -21.37 -22.36
C GLY A 208 -14.78 -22.62 -21.91
N ASN A 209 -15.18 -23.17 -20.75
CA ASN A 209 -14.67 -24.41 -20.15
C ASN A 209 -13.15 -24.41 -19.90
N THR A 210 -12.54 -23.22 -19.75
CA THR A 210 -11.16 -23.04 -19.31
C THR A 210 -11.05 -23.05 -17.79
N THR A 211 -9.88 -23.45 -17.27
CA THR A 211 -9.47 -23.11 -15.90
C THR A 211 -9.30 -21.59 -15.79
N VAL A 212 -9.76 -21.03 -14.68
CA VAL A 212 -9.59 -19.64 -14.26
C VAL A 212 -8.97 -19.64 -12.88
N ASP A 213 -7.90 -18.86 -12.68
CA ASP A 213 -7.34 -18.63 -11.34
C ASP A 213 -8.20 -17.60 -10.58
N TYR A 214 -9.11 -18.09 -9.75
CA TYR A 214 -9.97 -17.23 -8.94
C TYR A 214 -9.23 -16.54 -7.77
N SER A 215 -7.99 -16.94 -7.44
CA SER A 215 -7.18 -16.21 -6.46
C SER A 215 -6.79 -14.80 -6.96
N LEU A 216 -6.85 -14.56 -8.27
CA LEU A 216 -6.67 -13.24 -8.86
C LEU A 216 -7.77 -12.23 -8.50
N PHE A 217 -8.91 -12.68 -7.96
CA PHE A 217 -10.04 -11.83 -7.56
C PHE A 217 -9.90 -11.28 -6.12
N ALA A 218 -8.87 -11.69 -5.37
CA ALA A 218 -8.56 -11.11 -4.07
C ALA A 218 -8.06 -9.66 -4.24
N PRO A 219 -8.73 -8.64 -3.66
CA PRO A 219 -8.26 -7.26 -3.68
C PRO A 219 -6.91 -7.17 -3.00
N ARG A 220 -5.95 -6.57 -3.70
CA ARG A 220 -4.55 -6.45 -3.29
C ARG A 220 -4.01 -5.11 -3.77
N GLY A 221 -2.94 -4.64 -3.14
CA GLY A 221 -2.29 -3.45 -3.62
C GLY A 221 -3.06 -2.14 -3.31
N ALA A 222 -2.90 -1.10 -4.14
CA ALA A 222 -3.47 0.24 -3.99
C ALA A 222 -4.99 0.20 -3.76
N LEU A 223 -5.65 -0.76 -4.40
CA LEU A 223 -7.08 -0.99 -4.32
C LEU A 223 -7.47 -1.99 -3.21
N GLY A 224 -6.54 -2.83 -2.76
CA GLY A 224 -6.68 -3.65 -1.54
C GLY A 224 -6.63 -2.80 -0.27
N ALA A 225 -5.74 -1.80 -0.23
CA ALA A 225 -5.60 -0.84 0.87
C ALA A 225 -6.83 0.07 1.06
N VAL A 226 -7.74 0.13 0.09
CA VAL A 226 -8.92 1.03 0.11
C VAL A 226 -10.22 0.21 0.00
N PRO A 227 -10.84 -0.22 1.11
CA PRO A 227 -11.97 -1.18 1.10
C PRO A 227 -13.16 -0.82 0.21
N ARG A 228 -13.45 0.48 -0.01
CA ARG A 228 -14.53 0.94 -0.92
C ARG A 228 -14.29 0.59 -2.39
N LEU A 229 -13.07 0.23 -2.78
CA LEU A 229 -12.68 -0.09 -4.16
C LEU A 229 -12.55 -1.60 -4.41
N ALA A 230 -12.60 -2.44 -3.37
CA ALA A 230 -12.64 -3.89 -3.51
C ALA A 230 -13.76 -4.44 -4.44
N PRO A 231 -14.99 -3.86 -4.48
CA PRO A 231 -16.02 -4.24 -5.46
C PRO A 231 -15.61 -3.90 -6.91
N PHE A 232 -14.96 -2.76 -7.12
CA PHE A 232 -14.43 -2.37 -8.43
C PHE A 232 -13.30 -3.30 -8.88
N PHE A 233 -12.35 -3.61 -8.00
CA PHE A 233 -11.27 -4.56 -8.26
C PHE A 233 -11.82 -5.92 -8.74
N ARG A 234 -12.75 -6.51 -7.99
CA ARG A 234 -13.37 -7.80 -8.33
C ARG A 234 -14.13 -7.74 -9.66
N ALA A 235 -14.91 -6.68 -9.90
CA ALA A 235 -15.67 -6.53 -11.13
C ALA A 235 -14.78 -6.26 -12.36
N ARG A 236 -13.69 -5.49 -12.22
CA ARG A 236 -12.75 -5.23 -13.31
C ARG A 236 -11.82 -6.43 -13.57
N GLN A 237 -11.47 -7.23 -12.56
CA GLN A 237 -10.79 -8.51 -12.82
C GLN A 237 -11.69 -9.52 -13.54
N PHE A 238 -12.98 -9.55 -13.21
CA PHE A 238 -13.97 -10.36 -13.93
C PHE A 238 -14.02 -10.02 -15.43
N TRP A 239 -14.13 -8.73 -15.80
CA TRP A 239 -14.19 -8.31 -17.21
C TRP A 239 -12.86 -8.45 -17.96
N ALA A 240 -11.73 -8.53 -17.25
CA ALA A 240 -10.43 -8.83 -17.82
C ALA A 240 -10.19 -10.34 -18.05
N THR A 241 -10.96 -11.21 -17.39
CA THR A 241 -10.80 -12.66 -17.52
C THR A 241 -11.15 -13.10 -18.95
N PRO A 242 -10.25 -13.81 -19.66
CA PRO A 242 -10.41 -14.08 -21.09
C PRO A 242 -11.48 -15.16 -21.38
N LEU A 243 -12.24 -14.94 -22.45
CA LEU A 243 -13.13 -15.91 -23.07
C LEU A 243 -12.35 -16.78 -24.06
N ASN A 244 -12.46 -18.11 -23.92
CA ASN A 244 -11.90 -19.09 -24.86
C ASN A 244 -12.85 -19.30 -26.07
N LEU A 245 -12.57 -18.67 -27.22
CA LEU A 245 -13.44 -18.67 -28.39
C LEU A 245 -13.42 -19.96 -29.23
N ASP A 246 -12.56 -20.92 -28.88
CA ASP A 246 -12.63 -22.28 -29.42
C ASP A 246 -13.84 -23.05 -28.84
N ASP A 247 -14.46 -22.56 -27.75
CA ASP A 247 -15.78 -22.98 -27.29
C ASP A 247 -16.91 -22.19 -28.01
N ASP A 248 -17.90 -22.90 -28.56
CA ASP A 248 -19.04 -22.31 -29.29
C ASP A 248 -19.88 -21.37 -28.42
N GLY A 249 -20.07 -21.71 -27.14
CA GLY A 249 -20.84 -20.92 -26.19
C GLY A 249 -20.13 -19.61 -25.86
N ALA A 250 -18.82 -19.66 -25.60
CA ALA A 250 -17.98 -18.49 -25.34
C ALA A 250 -17.86 -17.59 -26.58
N LEU A 251 -17.70 -18.11 -27.79
CA LEU A 251 -17.69 -17.30 -29.02
C LEU A 251 -19.02 -16.56 -29.24
N ARG A 252 -20.16 -17.25 -29.02
CA ARG A 252 -21.49 -16.61 -29.07
C ARG A 252 -21.66 -15.56 -27.97
N THR A 253 -21.11 -15.81 -26.77
CA THR A 253 -21.14 -14.85 -25.66
C THR A 253 -20.27 -13.62 -25.96
N ALA A 254 -19.09 -13.80 -26.56
CA ALA A 254 -18.20 -12.71 -26.97
C ALA A 254 -18.84 -11.82 -28.04
N VAL A 255 -19.53 -12.40 -29.03
CA VAL A 255 -20.29 -11.63 -30.04
C VAL A 255 -21.43 -10.86 -29.37
N ALA A 256 -22.15 -11.45 -28.41
CA ALA A 256 -23.21 -10.75 -27.68
C ALA A 256 -22.66 -9.56 -26.89
N LEU A 257 -21.56 -9.75 -26.15
CA LEU A 257 -20.88 -8.69 -25.40
C LEU A 257 -20.32 -7.61 -26.33
N GLY A 258 -19.76 -7.97 -27.48
CA GLY A 258 -19.31 -7.04 -28.52
C GLY A 258 -20.41 -6.16 -29.12
N ILE A 259 -21.68 -6.59 -29.08
CA ILE A 259 -22.85 -5.77 -29.48
C ILE A 259 -23.30 -4.83 -28.34
N LEU A 260 -23.06 -5.20 -27.09
CA LEU A 260 -23.32 -4.37 -25.90
C LEU A 260 -22.22 -3.31 -25.69
N CYS A 261 -21.01 -3.57 -26.18
CA CYS A 261 -19.89 -2.63 -26.25
C CYS A 261 -20.00 -1.70 -27.47
N ASP A 262 -20.64 -0.55 -27.29
CA ASP A 262 -20.55 0.59 -28.22
C ASP A 262 -19.10 1.11 -28.29
N ASP A 263 -18.40 0.85 -29.40
CA ASP A 263 -16.95 1.09 -29.58
C ASP A 263 -16.52 2.49 -29.12
N HIS A 264 -17.26 3.53 -29.54
CA HIS A 264 -16.88 4.91 -29.25
C HIS A 264 -17.02 5.28 -27.76
N GLY A 265 -17.97 4.64 -27.05
CA GLY A 265 -18.14 4.79 -25.60
C GLY A 265 -17.22 3.87 -24.79
N TYR A 266 -16.96 2.66 -25.29
CA TYR A 266 -16.04 1.68 -24.72
C TYR A 266 -14.61 2.21 -24.72
N SER A 267 -14.10 2.54 -25.90
CA SER A 267 -12.71 2.93 -26.14
C SER A 267 -12.35 4.22 -25.40
N ASN A 268 -13.27 5.19 -25.33
CA ASN A 268 -13.00 6.48 -24.68
C ASN A 268 -13.16 6.46 -23.15
N ALA A 269 -14.02 5.60 -22.59
CA ALA A 269 -14.34 5.64 -21.16
C ALA A 269 -13.64 4.55 -20.32
N LEU A 270 -13.48 3.34 -20.89
CA LEU A 270 -12.99 2.17 -20.16
C LEU A 270 -11.51 1.88 -20.42
N THR A 271 -11.07 1.80 -21.69
CA THR A 271 -9.69 1.39 -22.02
C THR A 271 -8.75 2.57 -22.26
N GLY A 272 -9.11 3.51 -23.14
CA GLY A 272 -8.26 4.60 -23.61
C GLY A 272 -7.51 5.40 -22.54
N PRO A 273 -8.15 5.82 -21.42
CA PRO A 273 -7.47 6.53 -20.34
C PRO A 273 -6.27 5.77 -19.76
N TYR A 274 -6.43 4.47 -19.55
CA TYR A 274 -5.38 3.59 -19.03
C TYR A 274 -4.33 3.28 -20.10
N GLN A 275 -4.76 3.07 -21.35
CA GLN A 275 -3.84 2.80 -22.46
C GLN A 275 -2.87 3.97 -22.69
N GLY A 276 -3.37 5.20 -22.69
CA GLY A 276 -2.55 6.41 -22.80
C GLY A 276 -1.56 6.59 -21.63
N LEU A 277 -1.88 6.07 -20.44
CA LEU A 277 -0.98 6.14 -19.28
C LEU A 277 0.14 5.09 -19.32
N LEU A 278 -0.21 3.84 -19.66
CA LEU A 278 0.58 2.65 -19.32
C LEU A 278 1.07 1.79 -20.50
N GLY A 279 0.31 1.72 -21.60
CA GLY A 279 0.60 0.83 -22.71
C GLY A 279 -0.67 0.20 -23.33
N PRO A 280 -0.57 -0.46 -24.49
CA PRO A 280 -1.71 -1.12 -25.12
C PRO A 280 -2.21 -2.32 -24.28
N ASP A 281 -3.41 -2.81 -24.60
CA ASP A 281 -3.95 -4.07 -24.03
C ASP A 281 -3.03 -5.28 -24.32
N ASN A 282 -2.97 -6.28 -23.43
CA ASN A 282 -2.21 -7.52 -23.64
C ASN A 282 -2.94 -8.59 -24.46
N LEU A 283 -4.27 -8.48 -24.56
CA LEU A 283 -5.16 -9.42 -25.24
C LEU A 283 -6.09 -8.65 -26.18
N PRO A 284 -6.59 -9.26 -27.28
CA PRO A 284 -7.61 -8.65 -28.10
C PRO A 284 -8.89 -8.37 -27.31
N SER A 285 -9.54 -7.24 -27.57
CA SER A 285 -10.83 -6.92 -26.95
C SER A 285 -12.00 -7.53 -27.73
N VAL A 286 -13.18 -7.68 -27.08
CA VAL A 286 -14.41 -8.02 -27.82
C VAL A 286 -14.76 -7.01 -28.92
N VAL A 287 -14.35 -5.74 -28.78
CA VAL A 287 -14.54 -4.70 -29.80
C VAL A 287 -13.59 -4.90 -30.98
N GLU A 288 -12.33 -5.25 -30.74
CA GLU A 288 -11.38 -5.60 -31.79
C GLU A 288 -11.81 -6.85 -32.56
N MET A 289 -12.31 -7.87 -31.86
CA MET A 289 -12.94 -9.05 -32.49
C MET A 289 -14.11 -8.66 -33.40
N MET A 290 -14.96 -7.72 -32.99
CA MET A 290 -16.04 -7.19 -33.84
C MET A 290 -15.52 -6.40 -35.05
N ARG A 291 -14.37 -5.70 -34.94
CA ARG A 291 -13.68 -5.07 -36.09
C ARG A 291 -13.16 -6.13 -37.07
N THR A 292 -12.40 -7.12 -36.60
CA THR A 292 -11.83 -8.21 -37.41
C THR A 292 -12.90 -9.02 -38.14
N LEU A 293 -14.05 -9.27 -37.50
CA LEU A 293 -15.20 -9.95 -38.11
C LEU A 293 -16.07 -9.02 -38.99
N GLN A 294 -15.82 -7.71 -39.01
CA GLN A 294 -16.60 -6.69 -39.72
C GLN A 294 -18.07 -6.65 -39.26
N LEU A 295 -18.28 -6.61 -37.95
CA LEU A 295 -19.59 -6.67 -37.27
C LEU A 295 -19.98 -5.34 -36.59
N LEU A 296 -19.20 -4.26 -36.74
CA LEU A 296 -19.43 -2.98 -36.07
C LEU A 296 -20.64 -2.17 -36.58
N ASP A 297 -21.34 -2.63 -37.62
CA ASP A 297 -22.47 -1.90 -38.23
C ASP A 297 -23.68 -1.76 -37.27
N ASN A 298 -23.63 -0.70 -36.45
CA ASN A 298 -24.75 -0.07 -35.75
C ASN A 298 -25.33 -0.83 -34.54
N GLY A 299 -24.52 -1.60 -33.82
CA GLY A 299 -24.85 -2.19 -32.51
C GLY A 299 -26.10 -3.06 -32.53
N THR A 300 -27.02 -2.89 -31.57
CA THR A 300 -28.26 -3.69 -31.50
C THR A 300 -29.17 -3.57 -32.72
N THR A 301 -29.04 -2.55 -33.57
CA THR A 301 -29.83 -2.46 -34.81
C THR A 301 -29.46 -3.54 -35.83
N ALA A 302 -28.26 -4.14 -35.73
CA ALA A 302 -27.87 -5.31 -36.52
C ALA A 302 -28.73 -6.54 -36.21
N LEU A 303 -29.25 -6.68 -34.99
CA LEU A 303 -30.09 -7.81 -34.56
C LEU A 303 -31.52 -7.75 -35.13
N MET A 304 -31.96 -6.55 -35.52
CA MET A 304 -33.27 -6.30 -36.15
C MET A 304 -33.32 -6.74 -37.62
N ARG A 305 -32.21 -7.25 -38.17
CA ARG A 305 -32.11 -7.84 -39.52
C ARG A 305 -31.78 -9.32 -39.35
N GLU A 306 -32.72 -10.22 -39.63
CA GLU A 306 -32.55 -11.68 -39.46
C GLU A 306 -31.31 -12.25 -40.18
N GLN A 307 -30.93 -11.66 -41.30
CA GLN A 307 -29.82 -12.11 -42.14
C GLN A 307 -28.45 -11.52 -41.73
N SER A 308 -28.37 -10.72 -40.67
CA SER A 308 -27.10 -10.08 -40.26
C SER A 308 -26.04 -11.11 -39.84
N ALA A 309 -24.78 -10.80 -40.10
CA ALA A 309 -23.66 -11.67 -39.71
C ALA A 309 -23.64 -11.91 -38.19
N SER A 310 -23.90 -10.87 -37.39
CA SER A 310 -23.97 -10.95 -35.92
C SER A 310 -25.10 -11.89 -35.46
N ARG A 311 -26.30 -11.80 -36.03
CA ARG A 311 -27.43 -12.69 -35.66
C ARG A 311 -27.16 -14.15 -36.06
N ARG A 312 -26.62 -14.40 -37.26
CA ARG A 312 -26.21 -15.74 -37.69
C ARG A 312 -25.21 -16.38 -36.70
N LEU A 313 -24.18 -15.63 -36.28
CA LEU A 313 -23.20 -16.12 -35.30
C LEU A 313 -23.84 -16.40 -33.93
N LEU A 314 -24.70 -15.51 -33.41
CA LEU A 314 -25.41 -15.71 -32.14
C LEU A 314 -26.35 -16.94 -32.16
N GLU A 315 -26.87 -17.31 -33.32
CA GLU A 315 -27.66 -18.53 -33.54
C GLU A 315 -26.78 -19.80 -33.71
N GLY A 316 -25.45 -19.66 -33.75
CA GLY A 316 -24.48 -20.75 -33.93
C GLY A 316 -24.12 -21.05 -35.39
N ARG A 317 -24.46 -20.18 -36.34
CA ARG A 317 -24.24 -20.38 -37.78
C ARG A 317 -22.98 -19.64 -38.24
N GLY A 318 -22.02 -20.37 -38.81
CA GLY A 318 -20.77 -19.80 -39.37
C GLY A 318 -19.62 -19.61 -38.37
N LEU A 319 -19.64 -20.32 -37.22
CA LEU A 319 -18.64 -20.15 -36.17
C LEU A 319 -17.22 -20.47 -36.64
N ASP A 320 -17.01 -21.51 -37.44
CA ASP A 320 -15.66 -21.90 -37.88
C ASP A 320 -15.08 -20.96 -38.95
N GLU A 321 -15.91 -20.34 -39.78
CA GLU A 321 -15.51 -19.25 -40.69
C GLU A 321 -15.04 -18.04 -39.87
N ALA A 322 -15.75 -17.70 -38.80
CA ALA A 322 -15.35 -16.65 -37.87
C ALA A 322 -14.03 -17.01 -37.16
N ARG A 323 -13.86 -18.24 -36.65
CA ARG A 323 -12.59 -18.71 -36.05
C ARG A 323 -11.42 -18.61 -37.03
N GLY A 324 -11.62 -19.01 -38.29
CA GLY A 324 -10.63 -18.88 -39.34
C GLY A 324 -10.17 -17.43 -39.51
N ARG A 325 -11.13 -16.50 -39.66
CA ARG A 325 -10.85 -15.05 -39.77
C ARG A 325 -10.16 -14.48 -38.52
N LEU A 326 -10.54 -14.92 -37.32
CA LEU A 326 -9.93 -14.49 -36.07
C LEU A 326 -8.49 -14.98 -35.94
N ARG A 327 -8.17 -16.25 -36.28
CA ARG A 327 -6.80 -16.78 -36.24
C ARG A 327 -5.85 -16.07 -37.21
N THR A 328 -6.37 -15.50 -38.31
CA THR A 328 -5.60 -14.69 -39.27
C THR A 328 -5.59 -13.19 -39.00
N GLY A 329 -6.47 -12.68 -38.13
CA GLY A 329 -6.80 -11.25 -38.09
C GLY A 329 -7.00 -10.63 -36.70
N LEU A 330 -6.80 -11.39 -35.62
CA LEU A 330 -6.55 -10.83 -34.28
C LEU A 330 -5.04 -10.70 -34.07
N ARG A 331 -4.61 -9.66 -33.33
CA ARG A 331 -3.25 -9.63 -32.75
C ARG A 331 -3.04 -10.84 -31.83
N GLN A 332 -1.84 -11.42 -31.83
CA GLN A 332 -1.56 -12.55 -30.96
C GLN A 332 -1.31 -12.09 -29.50
N PRO A 333 -1.72 -12.88 -28.48
CA PRO A 333 -1.54 -12.52 -27.07
C PRO A 333 -0.09 -12.21 -26.67
N LEU A 334 0.12 -11.10 -25.95
CA LEU A 334 1.36 -10.85 -25.21
C LEU A 334 1.23 -11.43 -23.79
N VAL A 335 1.31 -12.76 -23.72
CA VAL A 335 1.13 -13.61 -22.52
C VAL A 335 -0.27 -13.50 -21.88
N PRO A 336 -1.11 -14.56 -21.93
CA PRO A 336 -2.46 -14.49 -21.38
C PRO A 336 -2.49 -14.29 -19.85
N ILE A 337 -3.48 -13.51 -19.40
CA ILE A 337 -3.73 -13.24 -17.97
C ILE A 337 -3.97 -14.55 -17.23
N GLY A 338 -3.22 -14.80 -16.14
CA GLY A 338 -3.34 -16.03 -15.36
C GLY A 338 -2.95 -17.30 -16.11
N ALA A 339 -2.15 -17.19 -17.18
CA ALA A 339 -1.55 -18.34 -17.82
C ALA A 339 -0.60 -19.05 -16.83
N ASP A 340 -0.99 -20.27 -16.45
CA ASP A 340 -0.05 -21.32 -16.02
C ASP A 340 1.17 -21.31 -16.97
N LEU A 341 2.37 -21.38 -16.42
CA LEU A 341 3.61 -21.49 -17.19
C LEU A 341 3.46 -22.57 -18.28
N ARG A 342 2.83 -23.71 -17.97
CA ARG A 342 2.49 -24.81 -18.91
C ARG A 342 1.69 -24.35 -20.13
N GLN A 343 0.78 -23.38 -19.96
CA GLN A 343 -0.01 -22.83 -21.04
C GLN A 343 0.86 -21.98 -21.95
N VAL A 344 1.78 -21.18 -21.37
CA VAL A 344 2.84 -20.48 -22.12
C VAL A 344 3.76 -21.49 -22.82
N LEU A 345 4.12 -22.61 -22.19
CA LEU A 345 4.89 -23.69 -22.83
C LEU A 345 4.20 -24.22 -24.08
N THR A 346 2.89 -24.47 -23.96
CA THR A 346 2.06 -25.05 -25.02
C THR A 346 1.87 -24.06 -26.18
N GLU A 347 1.59 -22.79 -25.89
CA GLU A 347 1.35 -21.76 -26.90
C GLU A 347 2.63 -21.31 -27.59
N ALA A 348 3.76 -21.21 -26.88
CA ALA A 348 5.03 -20.78 -27.45
C ALA A 348 5.60 -21.82 -28.45
N GLY A 349 5.43 -23.12 -28.17
CA GLY A 349 5.84 -24.21 -29.06
C GLY A 349 4.83 -24.61 -30.15
N ALA A 350 3.65 -23.99 -30.19
CA ALA A 350 2.59 -24.31 -31.15
C ALA A 350 2.62 -23.41 -32.39
N ASP A 351 2.37 -24.02 -33.56
CA ASP A 351 1.98 -23.29 -34.77
C ASP A 351 0.81 -22.34 -34.47
N GLY A 352 0.77 -21.18 -35.13
CA GLY A 352 -0.27 -20.15 -34.91
C GLY A 352 -1.71 -20.65 -35.13
N ALA A 353 -1.90 -21.74 -35.87
CA ALA A 353 -3.19 -22.40 -36.06
C ALA A 353 -3.70 -23.19 -34.84
N ALA A 354 -2.83 -23.50 -33.87
CA ALA A 354 -3.10 -24.30 -32.68
C ALA A 354 -3.06 -23.50 -31.36
N ARG A 355 -2.78 -22.19 -31.42
CA ARG A 355 -2.95 -21.27 -30.26
C ARG A 355 -4.44 -21.03 -30.00
N PRO A 356 -4.90 -21.02 -28.73
CA PRO A 356 -6.31 -20.83 -28.41
C PRO A 356 -6.75 -19.39 -28.68
N LEU A 357 -7.92 -19.22 -29.31
CA LEU A 357 -8.48 -17.90 -29.55
C LEU A 357 -9.00 -17.29 -28.25
N ARG A 358 -8.44 -16.15 -27.83
CA ARG A 358 -8.82 -15.47 -26.58
C ARG A 358 -9.12 -14.00 -26.79
N VAL A 359 -10.18 -13.52 -26.15
CA VAL A 359 -10.55 -12.09 -26.03
C VAL A 359 -11.00 -11.78 -24.61
N ALA A 360 -10.85 -10.54 -24.16
CA ALA A 360 -11.47 -10.06 -22.91
C ALA A 360 -12.46 -8.92 -23.19
N VAL A 361 -13.40 -8.69 -22.27
CA VAL A 361 -14.29 -7.52 -22.36
C VAL A 361 -13.52 -6.26 -22.03
N TRP A 362 -12.66 -6.28 -21.02
CA TRP A 362 -11.80 -5.16 -20.63
C TRP A 362 -10.39 -5.68 -20.30
N PRO A 363 -9.52 -5.90 -21.32
CA PRO A 363 -8.19 -6.47 -21.14
C PRO A 363 -7.33 -5.79 -20.06
N GLN A 364 -6.37 -6.54 -19.50
CA GLN A 364 -5.20 -5.94 -18.84
C GLN A 364 -4.22 -5.40 -19.89
N LEU A 365 -3.17 -4.72 -19.45
CA LEU A 365 -2.25 -4.01 -20.34
C LEU A 365 -0.94 -4.79 -20.53
N ALA A 366 -0.40 -4.74 -21.74
CA ALA A 366 0.96 -5.19 -22.03
C ALA A 366 1.93 -4.11 -21.55
N LEU A 367 2.25 -4.10 -20.25
CA LEU A 367 3.34 -3.26 -19.77
C LEU A 367 4.66 -3.69 -20.44
N PRO A 368 5.53 -2.73 -20.83
CA PRO A 368 6.81 -3.06 -21.45
C PRO A 368 7.70 -3.94 -20.57
N ASP A 369 7.68 -3.79 -19.25
CA ASP A 369 8.47 -4.60 -18.33
C ASP A 369 8.02 -6.07 -18.29
N ALA A 370 6.72 -6.33 -18.40
CA ALA A 370 6.18 -7.69 -18.56
C ALA A 370 6.64 -8.32 -19.88
N ALA A 371 6.75 -7.53 -20.96
CA ALA A 371 7.33 -7.99 -22.22
C ALA A 371 8.85 -8.21 -22.15
N MET A 372 9.58 -7.43 -21.34
CA MET A 372 11.01 -7.64 -21.06
C MET A 372 11.23 -8.95 -20.29
N MET A 373 10.54 -9.13 -19.16
CA MET A 373 10.59 -10.34 -18.34
C MET A 373 10.24 -11.59 -19.14
N ALA A 374 9.16 -11.56 -19.92
CA ALA A 374 8.75 -12.67 -20.79
C ALA A 374 9.77 -13.04 -21.89
N ARG A 375 10.77 -12.18 -22.16
CA ARG A 375 11.87 -12.45 -23.08
C ARG A 375 13.13 -12.98 -22.38
N CYS A 376 13.28 -12.80 -21.07
CA CYS A 376 14.42 -13.29 -20.28
C CYS A 376 14.18 -14.65 -19.60
N VAL A 377 12.99 -15.23 -19.74
CA VAL A 377 12.63 -16.56 -19.23
C VAL A 377 12.48 -17.59 -20.35
N TRP A 378 12.19 -18.84 -19.99
CA TRP A 378 11.75 -19.88 -20.93
C TRP A 378 10.59 -19.38 -21.82
N PRO A 379 10.60 -19.62 -23.15
CA PRO A 379 11.49 -20.49 -23.92
C PRO A 379 12.77 -19.80 -24.40
N HIS A 380 12.88 -18.49 -24.22
CA HIS A 380 13.98 -17.70 -24.74
C HIS A 380 15.27 -17.93 -23.96
N VAL A 381 15.16 -18.31 -22.67
CA VAL A 381 16.29 -18.67 -21.79
C VAL A 381 16.02 -20.06 -21.16
N PRO A 382 16.92 -21.05 -21.25
CA PRO A 382 16.58 -22.47 -21.01
C PRO A 382 16.04 -22.88 -19.63
N ALA A 383 16.54 -22.32 -18.53
CA ALA A 383 16.24 -22.75 -17.17
C ALA A 383 15.35 -21.82 -16.32
N PRO A 384 15.46 -20.47 -16.36
CA PRO A 384 14.63 -19.62 -15.52
C PRO A 384 13.16 -19.69 -15.95
N ARG A 385 12.34 -20.28 -15.07
CA ARG A 385 10.89 -20.34 -15.18
C ARG A 385 10.20 -19.06 -14.70
N PHE A 386 10.78 -18.49 -13.63
CA PHE A 386 10.40 -17.21 -13.07
C PHE A 386 11.37 -16.12 -13.58
N PRO A 387 10.86 -14.91 -13.91
CA PRO A 387 11.71 -13.76 -14.20
C PRO A 387 12.27 -13.15 -12.92
N SER A 388 13.26 -12.27 -13.04
CA SER A 388 13.72 -11.39 -11.96
C SER A 388 13.46 -9.92 -12.29
N GLY A 389 13.31 -9.07 -11.28
CA GLY A 389 13.36 -7.62 -11.48
C GLY A 389 14.65 -7.13 -12.16
N LEU A 390 15.75 -7.89 -12.02
CA LEU A 390 17.00 -7.63 -12.73
C LEU A 390 16.84 -7.68 -14.26
N ASP A 391 15.93 -8.50 -14.80
CA ASP A 391 15.69 -8.63 -16.25
C ASP A 391 15.21 -7.31 -16.85
N VAL A 392 14.28 -6.64 -16.14
CA VAL A 392 13.75 -5.33 -16.51
C VAL A 392 14.89 -4.31 -16.53
N MET A 393 15.71 -4.28 -15.48
CA MET A 393 16.84 -3.33 -15.38
C MET A 393 17.88 -3.57 -16.47
N ALA A 394 18.22 -4.84 -16.74
CA ALA A 394 19.13 -5.22 -17.82
C ALA A 394 18.58 -4.78 -19.21
N CYS A 395 17.29 -4.96 -19.46
CA CYS A 395 16.62 -4.50 -20.70
C CYS A 395 16.53 -2.97 -20.81
N CYS A 396 16.30 -2.26 -19.69
CA CYS A 396 16.37 -0.81 -19.57
C CYS A 396 17.79 -0.23 -19.72
N GLY A 397 18.82 -1.08 -19.87
CA GLY A 397 20.19 -0.66 -20.18
C GLY A 397 21.15 -0.68 -19.00
N ASN A 398 20.72 -1.12 -17.82
CA ASN A 398 21.58 -1.22 -16.66
C ASN A 398 22.54 -2.42 -16.82
N ASP A 399 23.78 -2.14 -17.21
CA ASP A 399 24.82 -3.17 -17.39
C ASP A 399 25.25 -3.83 -16.08
N ARG A 400 25.06 -3.17 -14.92
CA ARG A 400 25.31 -3.80 -13.62
C ARG A 400 24.27 -4.89 -13.32
N ALA A 401 23.01 -4.67 -13.66
CA ALA A 401 21.97 -5.70 -13.56
C ALA A 401 22.26 -6.91 -14.44
N LEU A 402 22.70 -6.66 -15.69
CA LEU A 402 23.13 -7.72 -16.60
C LEU A 402 24.35 -8.49 -16.06
N GLN A 403 25.33 -7.82 -15.46
CA GLN A 403 26.48 -8.48 -14.81
C GLN A 403 26.06 -9.37 -13.64
N VAL A 404 25.08 -8.97 -12.82
CA VAL A 404 24.58 -9.78 -11.70
C VAL A 404 23.87 -11.03 -12.23
N LEU A 405 22.94 -10.87 -13.17
CA LEU A 405 22.25 -11.99 -13.84
C LEU A 405 23.25 -12.99 -14.46
N LEU A 406 24.24 -12.50 -15.20
CA LEU A 406 25.24 -13.36 -15.83
C LEU A 406 26.23 -13.98 -14.82
N ALA A 407 26.44 -13.38 -13.64
CA ALA A 407 27.25 -14.00 -12.59
C ALA A 407 26.56 -15.24 -12.01
N GLU A 408 25.24 -15.18 -11.82
CA GLU A 408 24.42 -16.25 -11.22
C GLU A 408 23.99 -17.33 -12.24
N ALA A 409 23.90 -17.00 -13.54
CA ALA A 409 23.52 -17.94 -14.60
C ALA A 409 24.62 -18.95 -14.99
N ASP A 410 24.21 -20.17 -15.36
CA ASP A 410 25.08 -21.14 -16.05
C ASP A 410 25.37 -20.74 -17.51
N GLU A 411 26.30 -21.45 -18.15
CA GLU A 411 26.80 -21.11 -19.49
C GLU A 411 25.74 -21.14 -20.60
N ALA A 412 24.76 -22.06 -20.52
CA ALA A 412 23.68 -22.13 -21.51
C ALA A 412 22.69 -20.99 -21.34
N ASN A 413 22.40 -20.63 -20.07
CA ASN A 413 21.53 -19.51 -19.73
C ASN A 413 22.19 -18.16 -20.00
N ARG A 414 23.51 -18.00 -19.76
CA ARG A 414 24.27 -16.78 -20.11
C ARG A 414 24.10 -16.36 -21.56
N VAL A 415 24.42 -17.28 -22.49
CA VAL A 415 24.40 -16.99 -23.94
C VAL A 415 22.98 -16.64 -24.41
N ALA A 416 21.98 -17.35 -23.88
CA ALA A 416 20.57 -17.11 -24.19
C ALA A 416 20.06 -15.76 -23.62
N LEU A 417 20.37 -15.47 -22.36
CA LEU A 417 19.97 -14.23 -21.68
C LEU A 417 20.66 -12.99 -22.29
N GLU A 418 21.94 -13.08 -22.63
CA GLU A 418 22.63 -12.05 -23.41
C GLU A 418 21.93 -11.80 -24.75
N ALA A 419 21.53 -12.86 -25.47
CA ALA A 419 20.85 -12.72 -26.75
C ALA A 419 19.46 -12.07 -26.60
N ALA A 420 18.69 -12.47 -25.58
CA ALA A 420 17.40 -11.89 -25.24
C ALA A 420 17.51 -10.39 -24.87
N VAL A 421 18.35 -10.03 -23.90
CA VAL A 421 18.54 -8.63 -23.47
C VAL A 421 19.07 -7.77 -24.63
N ARG A 422 19.94 -8.32 -25.48
CA ARG A 422 20.47 -7.63 -26.68
C ARG A 422 19.41 -7.40 -27.76
N ASP A 423 18.48 -8.34 -27.97
CA ASP A 423 17.33 -8.15 -28.87
C ASP A 423 16.34 -7.12 -28.32
N VAL A 424 15.99 -7.21 -27.04
CA VAL A 424 15.08 -6.26 -26.37
C VAL A 424 15.66 -4.84 -26.40
N ARG A 425 16.93 -4.65 -26.04
CA ARG A 425 17.63 -3.35 -26.16
C ARG A 425 17.65 -2.82 -27.59
N ARG A 426 17.86 -3.68 -28.60
CA ARG A 426 17.84 -3.29 -30.02
C ARG A 426 16.45 -2.84 -30.48
N LYS A 427 15.40 -3.58 -30.10
CA LYS A 427 14.00 -3.25 -30.42
C LYS A 427 13.58 -1.94 -29.74
N ARG A 428 13.89 -1.78 -28.46
CA ARG A 428 13.72 -0.54 -27.68
C ARG A 428 14.38 0.68 -28.34
N HIS A 429 15.67 0.61 -28.66
CA HIS A 429 16.42 1.75 -29.24
C HIS A 429 15.79 2.29 -30.54
N ARG A 430 15.28 1.40 -31.42
CA ARG A 430 14.63 1.78 -32.69
C ARG A 430 13.36 2.62 -32.55
N LEU A 431 12.66 2.52 -31.42
CA LEU A 431 11.46 3.31 -31.17
C LEU A 431 11.72 4.54 -30.29
N LEU A 432 12.69 4.50 -29.37
CA LEU A 432 13.18 5.70 -28.67
C LEU A 432 13.71 6.76 -29.64
N SER A 433 14.46 6.36 -30.67
CA SER A 433 14.93 7.28 -31.72
C SER A 433 13.80 7.96 -32.53
N ARG A 434 12.55 7.47 -32.43
CA ARG A 434 11.35 8.15 -32.99
C ARG A 434 10.75 9.18 -32.03
N PHE A 435 10.99 9.07 -30.72
CA PHE A 435 10.59 10.07 -29.73
C PHE A 435 11.54 11.27 -29.68
N GLU A 436 12.84 11.08 -29.92
CA GLU A 436 13.87 12.14 -29.86
C GLU A 436 13.73 13.18 -30.99
N THR A 437 13.23 12.78 -32.17
CA THR A 437 13.03 13.69 -33.33
C THR A 437 11.74 14.53 -33.19
N ARG A 438 11.62 15.30 -32.10
CA ARG A 438 10.36 15.98 -31.69
C ARG A 438 10.32 17.50 -31.83
N GLU A 439 10.95 18.06 -32.85
CA GLU A 439 10.81 19.49 -33.18
C GLU A 439 9.76 19.83 -34.27
N ASP A 440 9.23 18.89 -35.07
CA ASP A 440 8.24 19.24 -36.12
C ASP A 440 7.11 18.21 -36.42
N ARG A 441 5.91 18.79 -36.60
CA ARG A 441 4.63 18.28 -37.13
C ARG A 441 3.73 17.42 -36.24
N ARG A 442 2.45 17.42 -36.63
CA ARG A 442 1.29 16.92 -35.87
C ARG A 442 1.23 15.38 -35.81
N PRO A 443 0.61 14.77 -34.78
CA PRO A 443 0.72 13.33 -34.56
C PRO A 443 0.05 12.41 -35.57
N ARG A 444 -0.95 12.86 -36.35
CA ARG A 444 -1.83 11.93 -37.10
C ARG A 444 -1.24 11.34 -38.39
N ASP A 445 -0.32 12.05 -39.05
CA ASP A 445 -0.15 11.89 -40.51
C ASP A 445 1.12 11.11 -40.92
N ARG A 446 1.65 10.21 -40.07
CA ARG A 446 2.83 9.36 -40.37
C ARG A 446 2.66 7.84 -40.17
N TRP A 447 1.54 7.37 -39.63
CA TRP A 447 1.38 5.98 -39.14
C TRP A 447 0.79 5.00 -40.16
N ALA A 448 1.20 5.11 -41.42
CA ALA A 448 0.64 4.32 -42.54
C ALA A 448 1.60 3.28 -43.15
N GLU A 449 2.85 3.20 -42.66
CA GLU A 449 3.84 2.22 -43.13
C GLU A 449 3.93 1.02 -42.16
N PRO A 450 3.70 -0.22 -42.64
CA PRO A 450 3.98 -1.42 -41.84
C PRO A 450 5.48 -1.55 -41.55
N LEU A 451 5.84 -2.10 -40.39
CA LEU A 451 7.12 -2.77 -40.26
C LEU A 451 7.03 -4.13 -40.94
N ASP A 452 7.99 -4.41 -41.83
CA ASP A 452 8.19 -5.71 -42.47
C ASP A 452 9.53 -6.26 -41.97
N ASP A 453 9.50 -7.00 -40.85
CA ASP A 453 10.67 -7.57 -40.18
C ASP A 453 10.67 -9.11 -40.11
N GLY A 454 9.84 -9.76 -40.92
CA GLY A 454 9.92 -11.19 -41.27
C GLY A 454 9.47 -12.20 -40.19
N GLU A 455 9.41 -11.82 -38.91
CA GLU A 455 8.85 -12.63 -37.83
C GLU A 455 7.32 -12.47 -37.72
N VAL A 456 6.57 -13.19 -38.56
CA VAL A 456 5.10 -13.40 -38.48
C VAL A 456 4.28 -12.11 -38.26
N SER A 457 3.85 -11.49 -39.37
CA SER A 457 2.92 -10.35 -39.39
C SER A 457 1.68 -10.60 -38.50
N GLY A 458 1.57 -9.85 -37.39
CA GLY A 458 0.49 -10.03 -36.39
C GLY A 458 0.88 -9.77 -34.93
N GLY A 459 2.18 -9.54 -34.65
CA GLY A 459 2.65 -9.07 -33.34
C GLY A 459 2.39 -7.57 -33.11
N VAL A 460 2.14 -7.18 -31.86
CA VAL A 460 2.01 -5.77 -31.46
C VAL A 460 3.41 -5.14 -31.38
N GLN A 461 3.59 -3.97 -32.02
CA GLN A 461 4.71 -3.07 -31.73
C GLN A 461 4.48 -2.45 -30.34
N TRP A 462 4.94 -3.15 -29.30
CA TRP A 462 4.77 -2.84 -27.86
C TRP A 462 5.45 -1.54 -27.38
N LEU A 463 5.86 -0.69 -28.31
CA LEU A 463 6.56 0.59 -28.14
C LEU A 463 5.95 1.71 -29.02
N ASP A 464 4.80 1.48 -29.67
CA ASP A 464 4.15 2.47 -30.53
C ASP A 464 3.70 3.71 -29.73
N ALA A 465 4.00 4.89 -30.29
CA ALA A 465 4.14 6.15 -29.54
C ALA A 465 2.83 6.87 -29.17
N GLU A 466 1.67 6.22 -29.30
CA GLU A 466 0.38 6.74 -28.82
C GLU A 466 0.05 6.33 -27.37
N TYR A 467 0.85 5.44 -26.77
CA TYR A 467 0.58 4.83 -25.46
C TYR A 467 1.74 4.99 -24.46
N GLY A 468 1.46 4.76 -23.16
CA GLY A 468 2.51 4.60 -22.15
C GLY A 468 3.19 5.88 -21.65
N ALA A 469 2.45 6.98 -21.48
CA ALA A 469 3.00 8.29 -21.08
C ALA A 469 3.86 8.28 -19.80
N VAL A 470 3.56 7.42 -18.82
CA VAL A 470 4.39 7.23 -17.62
C VAL A 470 5.61 6.35 -17.89
N TRP A 471 5.49 5.25 -18.64
CA TRP A 471 6.64 4.39 -18.96
C TRP A 471 7.72 5.14 -19.74
N ALA A 472 7.32 5.98 -20.70
CA ALA A 472 8.22 6.85 -21.46
C ALA A 472 8.93 7.92 -20.62
N GLY A 473 8.46 8.19 -19.39
CA GLY A 473 9.15 9.04 -18.40
C GLY A 473 9.93 8.27 -17.34
N LEU A 474 9.59 7.00 -17.09
CA LEU A 474 10.34 6.10 -16.19
C LEU A 474 11.68 5.67 -16.78
N GLU A 475 11.73 5.46 -18.10
CA GLU A 475 12.94 4.93 -18.74
C GLU A 475 14.17 5.85 -18.60
N PRO A 476 14.08 7.18 -18.81
CA PRO A 476 15.18 8.11 -18.51
C PRO A 476 15.58 8.14 -17.03
N VAL A 477 14.66 7.86 -16.11
CA VAL A 477 14.95 7.77 -14.67
C VAL A 477 15.79 6.53 -14.37
N PHE A 478 15.43 5.35 -14.92
CA PHE A 478 16.24 4.14 -14.79
C PHE A 478 17.62 4.29 -15.44
N ALA A 479 17.69 4.92 -16.62
CA ALA A 479 18.97 5.22 -17.28
C ALA A 479 19.85 6.14 -16.44
N ALA A 480 19.29 7.22 -15.86
CA ALA A 480 20.03 8.13 -14.99
C ALA A 480 20.50 7.50 -13.67
N LEU A 481 19.79 6.50 -13.13
CA LEU A 481 20.22 5.75 -11.95
C LEU A 481 21.38 4.78 -12.28
N ALA A 482 21.40 4.20 -13.48
CA ALA A 482 22.47 3.35 -13.97
C ALA A 482 23.73 4.16 -14.36
N GLU A 483 23.55 5.26 -15.07
CA GLU A 483 24.61 6.12 -15.61
C GLU A 483 24.46 7.58 -15.13
N PRO A 484 24.84 7.90 -13.88
CA PRO A 484 24.67 9.24 -13.30
C PRO A 484 25.58 10.34 -13.89
N GLY A 485 26.33 10.06 -14.96
CA GLY A 485 27.22 11.04 -15.61
C GLY A 485 28.46 11.42 -14.79
N LEU A 486 29.11 10.44 -14.15
CA LEU A 486 30.21 10.68 -13.20
C LEU A 486 31.37 11.50 -13.79
N THR A 487 31.86 12.44 -12.98
CA THR A 487 33.01 13.31 -13.26
C THR A 487 33.96 13.35 -12.05
N ALA A 488 35.15 13.94 -12.23
CA ALA A 488 36.11 14.13 -11.14
C ALA A 488 35.62 15.03 -9.98
N SER A 489 34.47 15.71 -10.11
CA SER A 489 33.85 16.49 -9.04
C SER A 489 32.73 15.75 -8.28
N HIS A 490 32.40 14.51 -8.68
CA HIS A 490 31.48 13.67 -7.93
C HIS A 490 32.16 13.05 -6.70
N PRO A 491 31.42 12.78 -5.60
CA PRO A 491 31.96 12.05 -4.46
C PRO A 491 32.50 10.68 -4.86
N ARG A 492 33.73 10.35 -4.40
CA ARG A 492 34.46 9.13 -4.80
C ARG A 492 33.67 7.83 -4.62
N PHE A 493 32.79 7.76 -3.62
CA PHE A 493 31.98 6.58 -3.36
C PHE A 493 31.05 6.20 -4.53
N MET A 494 30.59 7.18 -5.32
CA MET A 494 29.65 6.93 -6.44
C MET A 494 30.30 6.15 -7.59
N ALA A 495 31.63 6.15 -7.68
CA ALA A 495 32.38 5.37 -8.67
C ALA A 495 32.64 3.91 -8.22
N THR A 496 32.13 3.49 -7.04
CA THR A 496 32.30 2.11 -6.56
C THR A 496 31.21 1.18 -7.09
N ALA A 497 31.56 -0.06 -7.42
CA ALA A 497 30.59 -1.07 -7.85
C ALA A 497 29.45 -1.27 -6.83
N SER A 498 29.76 -1.22 -5.53
CA SER A 498 28.74 -1.28 -4.48
C SER A 498 27.76 -0.09 -4.48
N TYR A 499 28.15 1.09 -5.00
CA TYR A 499 27.21 2.21 -5.14
C TYR A 499 26.35 2.07 -6.39
N ALA A 500 26.86 1.43 -7.45
CA ALA A 500 26.02 0.96 -8.55
C ALA A 500 25.00 -0.09 -8.04
N ASP A 501 25.38 -0.95 -7.08
CA ASP A 501 24.45 -1.88 -6.41
C ASP A 501 23.41 -1.13 -5.55
N LYS A 502 23.77 -0.01 -4.89
CA LYS A 502 22.79 0.90 -4.25
C LYS A 502 21.81 1.45 -5.29
N SER A 503 22.30 2.03 -6.39
CA SER A 503 21.42 2.57 -7.44
C SER A 503 20.54 1.50 -8.09
N LEU A 504 21.03 0.27 -8.22
CA LEU A 504 20.26 -0.86 -8.72
C LEU A 504 19.18 -1.29 -7.71
N ASN A 505 19.50 -1.38 -6.41
CA ASN A 505 18.51 -1.55 -5.33
C ASN A 505 17.43 -0.46 -5.35
N THR A 506 17.83 0.82 -5.47
CA THR A 506 16.90 1.95 -5.60
C THR A 506 15.99 1.77 -6.83
N SER A 507 16.56 1.38 -7.97
CA SER A 507 15.82 1.15 -9.22
C SER A 507 14.82 -0.02 -9.09
N LEU A 508 15.22 -1.12 -8.45
CA LEU A 508 14.42 -2.33 -8.28
C LEU A 508 13.31 -2.15 -7.23
N ALA A 509 13.62 -1.53 -6.09
CA ALA A 509 12.62 -1.20 -5.07
C ALA A 509 11.63 -0.15 -5.57
N PHE A 510 12.08 0.80 -6.40
CA PHE A 510 11.21 1.74 -7.09
C PHE A 510 10.37 1.07 -8.19
N TRP A 511 10.93 0.15 -8.99
CA TRP A 511 10.16 -0.60 -10.00
C TRP A 511 9.14 -1.54 -9.37
N ALA A 512 9.51 -2.26 -8.30
CA ALA A 512 8.55 -2.95 -7.45
C ALA A 512 7.50 -1.95 -6.96
N GLY A 513 7.92 -0.75 -6.54
CA GLY A 513 7.09 0.40 -6.19
C GLY A 513 6.19 0.96 -7.30
N TYR A 514 6.54 0.81 -8.57
CA TYR A 514 5.76 1.26 -9.73
C TYR A 514 4.74 0.19 -10.14
N ARG A 515 5.15 -1.09 -10.17
CA ARG A 515 4.22 -2.21 -10.33
C ARG A 515 3.17 -2.17 -9.22
N HIS A 516 3.64 -1.83 -8.02
CA HIS A 516 2.86 -1.41 -6.86
C HIS A 516 1.80 -0.36 -7.28
N THR A 517 2.07 0.84 -7.77
CA THR A 517 0.96 1.77 -8.12
C THR A 517 -0.02 1.35 -9.26
N PHE A 518 0.02 0.15 -9.85
CA PHE A 518 -0.89 -0.30 -10.95
C PHE A 518 -1.58 -1.66 -10.82
N ALA A 519 -1.93 -2.09 -9.59
CA ALA A 519 -2.37 -3.45 -9.22
C ALA A 519 -3.33 -4.25 -10.12
N LEU A 520 -4.26 -3.55 -10.76
CA LEU A 520 -5.43 -4.10 -11.47
C LEU A 520 -5.26 -4.04 -13.01
N HIS A 521 -4.25 -3.31 -13.45
CA HIS A 521 -3.99 -2.95 -14.85
C HIS A 521 -2.68 -3.55 -15.36
N ALA A 522 -1.71 -3.68 -14.46
CA ALA A 522 -0.53 -4.53 -14.54
C ALA A 522 -0.58 -5.60 -13.44
N PRO A 523 0.13 -6.73 -13.56
CA PRO A 523 0.26 -7.65 -12.43
C PRO A 523 0.97 -6.95 -11.23
N PRO A 524 0.51 -7.18 -9.98
CA PRO A 524 0.02 -6.19 -8.97
C PRO A 524 0.93 -5.01 -8.44
N MET A 525 0.48 -3.99 -7.63
CA MET A 525 0.52 -3.91 -6.12
C MET A 525 0.03 -2.49 -5.49
N ALA A 526 0.71 -1.66 -4.62
CA ALA A 526 0.27 -0.36 -3.90
C ALA A 526 1.26 0.90 -3.75
N GLY A 527 1.23 1.72 -2.65
CA GLY A 527 2.47 2.01 -1.86
C GLY A 527 2.91 3.12 -0.88
N TYR A 528 2.22 4.24 -0.68
CA TYR A 528 2.26 5.24 0.44
C TYR A 528 3.58 5.75 1.21
N PHE A 529 3.48 6.77 2.12
CA PHE A 529 4.45 7.84 2.56
C PHE A 529 5.00 7.99 4.06
N GLY A 530 6.08 8.80 4.29
CA GLY A 530 6.00 10.16 5.00
C GLY A 530 7.39 11.33 7.41
N ALA A 531 7.41 12.62 7.92
CA ALA A 531 8.52 13.22 8.71
C ALA A 531 8.18 14.27 9.77
N ALA A 532 8.95 14.23 10.88
CA ALA A 532 8.94 15.20 11.99
C ALA A 532 10.00 16.52 11.95
N GLY A 533 12.29 16.89 12.29
CA GLY A 533 13.43 17.92 12.31
C GLY A 533 13.92 18.42 13.70
N LEU A 534 15.09 19.04 13.86
CA LEU A 534 16.13 19.58 12.96
C LEU A 534 17.50 19.48 13.74
N THR A 535 18.72 19.86 13.30
CA THR A 535 19.20 20.68 12.16
C THR A 535 20.69 20.40 11.86
N ALA A 536 21.10 20.23 10.60
CA ALA A 536 22.49 20.42 10.13
C ALA A 536 22.53 20.61 8.59
N SER A 537 23.61 21.19 8.04
CA SER A 537 23.73 21.51 6.60
C SER A 537 23.78 20.24 5.73
N GLY A 538 22.67 19.94 5.07
CA GLY A 538 22.51 18.73 4.26
C GLY A 538 23.31 18.69 2.94
N TYR A 539 23.20 17.54 2.28
CA TYR A 539 23.78 17.23 0.97
C TYR A 539 22.71 16.57 0.09
N VAL A 540 22.59 16.95 -1.17
CA VAL A 540 21.66 16.32 -2.13
C VAL A 540 22.43 15.27 -2.94
N GLU A 541 21.89 14.06 -3.07
CA GLU A 541 22.49 12.99 -3.87
C GLU A 541 22.75 13.52 -5.31
N PRO A 542 24.01 13.61 -5.76
CA PRO A 542 24.37 14.55 -6.82
C PRO A 542 24.19 13.96 -8.23
N ASN A 543 23.16 13.14 -8.42
CA ASN A 543 22.75 12.61 -9.72
C ASN A 543 21.91 13.65 -10.48
N VAL A 544 22.56 14.62 -11.12
CA VAL A 544 21.89 15.69 -11.87
C VAL A 544 20.98 15.16 -13.00
N PRO A 545 21.38 14.14 -13.81
CA PRO A 545 20.49 13.53 -14.80
C PRO A 545 19.17 13.00 -14.19
N PHE A 546 19.23 12.35 -13.03
CA PHE A 546 18.04 11.84 -12.34
C PHE A 546 17.07 12.96 -11.95
N TRP A 547 17.56 14.07 -11.40
CA TRP A 547 16.69 15.18 -10.97
C TRP A 547 16.00 15.88 -12.16
N VAL A 548 16.56 15.75 -13.38
CA VAL A 548 15.90 16.20 -14.63
C VAL A 548 14.86 15.17 -15.10
N ALA A 549 15.20 13.89 -15.10
CA ALA A 549 14.29 12.83 -15.54
C ALA A 549 13.04 12.73 -14.64
N LEU A 550 13.19 12.86 -13.32
CA LEU A 550 12.07 12.82 -12.38
C LEU A 550 11.16 14.07 -12.47
N ASP A 551 11.72 15.23 -12.82
CA ASP A 551 10.95 16.45 -13.09
C ASP A 551 10.02 16.27 -14.32
N ASP A 552 10.56 15.75 -15.43
CA ASP A 552 9.78 15.45 -16.63
C ASP A 552 8.71 14.37 -16.37
N LEU A 553 9.06 13.28 -15.67
CA LEU A 553 8.10 12.25 -15.25
C LEU A 553 6.97 12.82 -14.37
N ALA A 554 7.30 13.67 -13.40
CA ALA A 554 6.30 14.32 -12.55
C ALA A 554 5.40 15.27 -13.35
N GLN A 555 5.94 16.07 -14.27
CA GLN A 555 5.15 16.94 -15.15
C GLN A 555 4.20 16.16 -16.08
N ARG A 556 4.66 15.03 -16.68
CA ARG A 556 3.80 14.14 -17.48
C ARG A 556 2.66 13.56 -16.66
N THR A 557 2.96 13.15 -15.43
CA THR A 557 1.97 12.58 -14.50
C THR A 557 0.92 13.62 -14.11
N ASP A 558 1.36 14.84 -13.78
CA ASP A 558 0.51 16.00 -13.45
C ASP A 558 -0.49 16.34 -14.58
N VAL A 559 -0.01 16.39 -15.82
CA VAL A 559 -0.84 16.64 -17.01
C VAL A 559 -1.89 15.55 -17.22
N TRP A 560 -1.51 14.27 -17.13
CA TRP A 560 -2.46 13.15 -17.27
C TRP A 560 -3.49 13.11 -16.14
N LEU A 561 -3.06 13.37 -14.90
CA LEU A 561 -3.96 13.42 -13.75
C LEU A 561 -5.03 14.51 -13.93
N ARG A 562 -4.63 15.74 -14.30
CA ARG A 562 -5.60 16.82 -14.57
C ARG A 562 -6.53 16.51 -15.72
N SER A 563 -6.04 15.95 -16.83
CA SER A 563 -6.91 15.64 -17.99
C SER A 563 -7.99 14.59 -17.66
N HIS A 564 -7.79 13.78 -16.63
CA HIS A 564 -8.77 12.80 -16.14
C HIS A 564 -9.52 13.24 -14.88
N GLY A 565 -9.40 14.51 -14.48
CA GLY A 565 -10.13 15.12 -13.37
C GLY A 565 -9.52 14.91 -11.99
N GLN A 566 -8.22 14.62 -11.89
CA GLN A 566 -7.44 14.72 -10.65
C GLN A 566 -6.63 16.01 -10.67
N ASP A 567 -7.07 17.02 -9.92
CA ASP A 567 -6.27 18.22 -9.67
C ASP A 567 -5.80 18.22 -8.22
N SER A 568 -4.48 18.19 -8.04
CA SER A 568 -3.82 18.14 -6.73
C SER A 568 -2.54 18.95 -6.77
N ALA A 569 -2.34 19.80 -5.76
CA ALA A 569 -1.14 20.62 -5.65
C ALA A 569 0.14 19.81 -5.38
N LYS A 570 0.02 18.53 -5.00
CA LYS A 570 1.15 17.66 -4.63
C LYS A 570 2.12 17.42 -5.80
N MET A 571 1.64 17.08 -7.00
CA MET A 571 2.55 16.79 -8.13
C MET A 571 3.32 18.05 -8.61
N PRO A 572 2.71 19.25 -8.71
CA PRO A 572 3.44 20.50 -8.93
C PRO A 572 4.43 20.87 -7.81
N GLN A 573 4.12 20.55 -6.56
CA GLN A 573 5.04 20.75 -5.44
C GLN A 573 6.25 19.79 -5.50
N LEU A 574 6.07 18.57 -6.01
CA LEU A 574 7.17 17.64 -6.27
C LEU A 574 8.05 18.09 -7.44
N VAL A 575 7.46 18.66 -8.49
CA VAL A 575 8.16 19.30 -9.61
C VAL A 575 9.10 20.41 -9.10
N GLU A 576 8.62 21.28 -8.21
CA GLU A 576 9.45 22.33 -7.60
C GLU A 576 10.51 21.76 -6.65
N LEU A 577 10.19 20.69 -5.91
CA LEU A 577 11.16 19.97 -5.08
C LEU A 577 12.32 19.41 -5.93
N CYS A 578 12.04 18.79 -7.07
CA CYS A 578 13.06 18.25 -7.97
C CYS A 578 13.93 19.37 -8.57
N LYS A 579 13.33 20.48 -8.99
CA LYS A 579 14.05 21.67 -9.50
C LYS A 579 14.98 22.27 -8.44
N ARG A 580 14.55 22.36 -7.18
CA ARG A 580 15.39 22.88 -6.10
C ARG A 580 16.48 21.89 -5.68
N ALA A 581 16.18 20.59 -5.62
CA ALA A 581 17.17 19.53 -5.38
C ALA A 581 18.28 19.57 -6.45
N ARG A 582 17.92 19.59 -7.74
CA ARG A 582 18.84 19.79 -8.86
C ARG A 582 19.73 21.02 -8.67
N THR A 583 19.12 22.17 -8.38
CA THR A 583 19.83 23.44 -8.19
C THR A 583 20.85 23.40 -7.05
N ILE A 584 20.58 22.63 -6.00
CA ILE A 584 21.49 22.44 -4.86
C ILE A 584 22.60 21.43 -5.20
N ALA A 585 22.29 20.31 -5.86
CA ALA A 585 23.28 19.35 -6.36
C ALA A 585 24.28 20.02 -7.33
N GLU A 586 23.81 20.85 -8.27
CA GLU A 586 24.65 21.62 -9.19
C GLU A 586 25.52 22.67 -8.47
N LYS A 587 25.12 23.17 -7.28
CA LYS A 587 25.97 24.03 -6.44
C LYS A 587 27.05 23.20 -5.73
N GLN A 588 26.65 22.08 -5.12
CA GLN A 588 27.53 21.19 -4.34
C GLN A 588 28.60 20.53 -5.21
N LEU A 589 28.24 19.97 -6.37
CA LEU A 589 29.20 19.43 -7.37
C LEU A 589 30.20 20.47 -7.89
N ALA A 590 29.83 21.75 -7.88
CA ALA A 590 30.70 22.85 -8.32
C ALA A 590 31.53 23.46 -7.17
N GLY A 591 31.51 22.85 -5.97
CA GLY A 591 32.20 23.37 -4.78
C GLY A 591 31.70 24.74 -4.31
N ARG A 592 30.50 25.17 -4.73
CA ARG A 592 29.94 26.48 -4.40
C ARG A 592 29.27 26.43 -3.02
N PRO A 593 29.45 27.45 -2.15
CA PRO A 593 28.84 27.47 -0.84
C PRO A 593 27.31 27.49 -0.94
N VAL A 594 26.66 26.64 -0.15
CA VAL A 594 25.20 26.52 -0.08
C VAL A 594 24.62 27.72 0.68
N SER A 595 23.57 28.35 0.16
CA SER A 595 23.01 29.56 0.77
C SER A 595 22.27 29.27 2.08
N PRO A 596 22.01 30.27 2.95
CA PRO A 596 21.16 30.08 4.12
C PRO A 596 19.74 29.59 3.76
N GLU A 597 19.21 30.03 2.63
CA GLU A 597 17.92 29.61 2.09
C GLU A 597 17.95 28.16 1.56
N ASP A 598 19.02 27.75 0.85
CA ASP A 598 19.21 26.36 0.43
C ASP A 598 19.38 25.44 1.65
N ASN A 599 20.08 25.88 2.70
CA ASN A 599 20.19 25.15 3.96
C ASN A 599 18.83 25.04 4.69
N GLN A 600 18.03 26.11 4.73
CA GLN A 600 16.64 26.08 5.23
C GLN A 600 15.74 25.17 4.36
N TRP A 601 16.03 25.07 3.07
CA TRP A 601 15.34 24.16 2.17
C TRP A 601 15.68 22.69 2.45
N MET A 602 16.95 22.34 2.60
CA MET A 602 17.37 20.97 2.94
C MET A 602 16.93 20.58 4.35
N THR A 603 17.08 21.46 5.33
CA THR A 603 16.72 21.14 6.73
C THR A 603 15.21 20.97 6.91
N GLY A 604 14.39 21.71 6.16
CA GLY A 604 12.95 21.47 6.10
C GLY A 604 12.50 20.40 5.10
N TYR A 605 13.41 19.62 4.50
CA TYR A 605 13.06 18.62 3.48
C TYR A 605 12.05 17.59 4.01
N GLY A 606 12.24 17.07 5.23
CA GLY A 606 11.28 16.16 5.86
C GLY A 606 9.87 16.76 5.90
N LYS A 607 9.70 18.02 6.31
CA LYS A 607 8.36 18.65 6.35
C LYS A 607 7.76 18.86 4.95
N ARG A 608 8.60 19.10 3.94
CA ARG A 608 8.17 19.20 2.53
C ARG A 608 7.74 17.85 1.97
N ALA A 609 8.47 16.78 2.30
CA ALA A 609 7.98 15.43 2.11
C ALA A 609 6.63 15.31 2.84
N ALA A 610 6.54 15.53 4.15
CA ALA A 610 5.31 15.32 4.93
C ALA A 610 4.05 16.03 4.39
N ALA A 611 4.19 17.24 3.83
CA ALA A 611 3.10 17.94 3.17
C ALA A 611 2.71 17.31 1.81
N LEU A 612 3.68 16.92 0.98
CA LEU A 612 3.43 16.07 -0.21
C LEU A 612 2.75 14.76 0.20
N CYS A 613 3.12 14.24 1.38
CA CYS A 613 2.58 13.04 2.00
C CYS A 613 1.15 13.18 2.53
N GLY A 614 0.55 14.38 2.47
CA GLY A 614 -0.80 14.61 2.98
C GLY A 614 -0.94 14.53 4.50
N TYR A 615 0.17 14.57 5.25
CA TYR A 615 0.14 14.69 6.70
C TYR A 615 -0.07 16.17 7.08
N GLU A 616 -0.92 16.42 8.08
CA GLU A 616 -1.11 17.76 8.63
C GLU A 616 0.01 18.15 9.60
N ILE A 617 -0.03 19.41 10.09
CA ILE A 617 1.01 20.02 10.95
C ILE A 617 1.19 19.26 12.29
N LEU A 618 0.18 18.49 12.71
CA LEU A 618 0.24 17.56 13.84
C LEU A 618 0.26 16.12 13.30
N LEU A 619 1.35 15.41 13.54
CA LEU A 619 1.58 14.02 13.11
C LEU A 619 0.85 13.05 14.04
N THR A 620 -0.49 13.07 14.01
CA THR A 620 -1.36 12.30 14.91
C THR A 620 -2.01 11.08 14.28
N GLU A 621 -1.72 10.79 13.00
CA GLU A 621 -2.19 9.58 12.32
C GLU A 621 -1.03 8.59 12.13
N ASP A 622 -1.05 7.48 12.86
CA ASP A 622 -0.16 6.34 12.60
C ASP A 622 -0.68 5.57 11.39
N ARG A 623 -0.04 5.79 10.25
CA ARG A 623 -0.24 5.03 9.03
C ARG A 623 1.10 4.34 8.73
N ASP A 624 1.08 3.02 8.53
CA ASP A 624 2.24 2.27 8.02
C ASP A 624 2.08 2.22 6.50
N GLU A 625 3.00 2.87 5.79
CA GLU A 625 2.77 3.25 4.40
C GLU A 625 3.89 2.78 3.47
N SER A 626 5.15 2.72 3.91
CA SER A 626 6.19 1.96 3.19
C SER A 626 6.09 0.47 3.53
N GLY A 627 6.79 -0.38 2.76
CA GLY A 627 6.61 -1.83 2.84
C GLY A 627 5.63 -2.30 1.77
N THR A 628 6.17 -3.01 0.78
CA THR A 628 5.56 -3.29 -0.52
C THR A 628 5.77 -4.76 -0.91
N VAL A 629 4.74 -5.54 -1.32
CA VAL A 629 4.95 -6.88 -1.90
C VAL A 629 3.91 -7.35 -2.97
N VAL A 630 4.37 -7.75 -4.17
CA VAL A 630 3.56 -8.12 -5.37
C VAL A 630 3.72 -9.57 -5.76
N ASP A 631 2.64 -10.28 -6.07
CA ASP A 631 2.69 -11.53 -6.87
C ASP A 631 3.02 -11.23 -8.35
N LEU A 632 4.30 -11.33 -8.72
CA LEU A 632 4.83 -10.98 -10.05
C LEU A 632 4.50 -12.04 -11.10
N ALA A 633 4.56 -13.32 -10.72
CA ALA A 633 4.31 -14.48 -11.57
C ALA A 633 3.78 -15.67 -10.74
N THR A 634 3.26 -16.71 -11.39
CA THR A 634 2.76 -17.94 -10.72
C THR A 634 3.07 -19.16 -11.58
N ASP A 635 3.74 -20.16 -11.02
CA ASP A 635 3.95 -21.48 -11.64
C ASP A 635 2.90 -22.44 -11.06
N CYS A 636 1.84 -22.70 -11.83
CA CYS A 636 0.73 -23.58 -11.42
C CYS A 636 1.09 -25.08 -11.45
N LEU A 637 2.30 -25.46 -11.89
CA LEU A 637 2.81 -26.83 -11.83
C LEU A 637 3.62 -27.09 -10.55
N LEU A 638 4.28 -26.05 -10.02
CA LEU A 638 4.94 -26.07 -8.71
C LEU A 638 4.02 -25.55 -7.57
N GLU A 639 2.84 -25.04 -7.91
CA GLU A 639 1.92 -24.33 -7.00
C GLU A 639 2.60 -23.17 -6.25
N ASP A 640 3.46 -22.43 -6.96
CA ASP A 640 4.38 -21.44 -6.37
C ASP A 640 4.13 -20.04 -6.98
N VAL A 641 4.27 -19.00 -6.16
CA VAL A 641 4.07 -17.59 -6.56
C VAL A 641 5.36 -16.82 -6.32
N LEU A 642 5.89 -16.19 -7.37
CA LEU A 642 7.01 -15.26 -7.24
C LEU A 642 6.51 -13.92 -6.69
N TYR A 643 7.19 -13.44 -5.65
CA TYR A 643 7.02 -12.13 -5.07
C TYR A 643 8.23 -11.22 -5.33
N VAL A 644 7.96 -9.94 -5.64
CA VAL A 644 8.95 -8.86 -5.46
C VAL A 644 8.39 -7.78 -4.54
N GLY A 645 9.26 -6.90 -4.04
CA GLY A 645 8.83 -5.88 -3.10
C GLY A 645 9.94 -4.95 -2.65
N ALA A 646 9.58 -4.10 -1.71
CA ALA A 646 10.49 -3.30 -0.92
C ALA A 646 10.08 -3.48 0.55
N GLY A 647 11.06 -3.82 1.39
CA GLY A 647 10.88 -3.83 2.83
C GLY A 647 10.79 -2.39 3.37
N ARG A 648 10.97 -2.25 4.69
CA ARG A 648 11.04 -0.93 5.30
C ARG A 648 12.29 -0.17 4.81
N PRO A 649 12.20 1.15 4.59
CA PRO A 649 13.33 1.96 4.15
C PRO A 649 14.41 2.00 5.24
N ARG A 650 15.67 1.83 4.82
CA ARG A 650 16.85 1.71 5.68
C ARG A 650 17.61 3.03 5.77
N ALA A 651 18.35 3.26 6.85
CA ALA A 651 19.23 4.41 6.94
C ALA A 651 20.45 4.22 6.01
N ILE A 652 20.78 5.22 5.21
CA ILE A 652 22.07 5.30 4.50
C ILE A 652 22.97 6.33 5.18
N TYR A 653 24.22 5.95 5.45
CA TYR A 653 25.27 6.81 6.00
C TYR A 653 26.31 7.07 4.92
N VAL A 654 26.70 8.33 4.74
CA VAL A 654 27.55 8.78 3.64
C VAL A 654 28.56 9.81 4.14
N ILE A 655 29.84 9.62 3.84
CA ILE A 655 30.89 10.62 4.06
C ILE A 655 30.94 11.52 2.83
N VAL A 656 30.58 12.79 3.00
CA VAL A 656 30.60 13.80 1.94
C VAL A 656 31.73 14.81 2.19
N ASP A 657 32.35 15.30 1.11
CA ASP A 657 33.18 16.51 1.18
C ASP A 657 32.26 17.73 1.11
N TYR A 658 32.33 18.57 2.14
CA TYR A 658 31.64 19.84 2.19
C TYR A 658 32.65 20.98 2.46
N GLY A 659 33.17 21.55 1.39
CA GLY A 659 34.06 22.71 1.44
C GLY A 659 35.50 22.39 1.91
N GLY A 660 36.00 21.18 1.61
CA GLY A 660 37.32 20.71 2.05
C GLY A 660 37.30 20.08 3.44
N ARG A 661 36.12 19.67 3.93
CA ARG A 661 35.92 18.94 5.19
C ARG A 661 35.10 17.69 4.94
N LEU A 662 35.48 16.60 5.60
CA LEU A 662 34.70 15.36 5.57
C LEU A 662 33.61 15.41 6.64
N GLN A 663 32.36 15.20 6.24
CA GLN A 663 31.19 15.23 7.11
C GLN A 663 30.40 13.93 6.92
N LEU A 664 30.02 13.28 8.03
CA LEU A 664 29.06 12.19 7.99
C LEU A 664 27.64 12.75 7.80
N ALA A 665 26.94 12.31 6.76
CA ALA A 665 25.56 12.64 6.47
C ALA A 665 24.68 11.37 6.49
N ARG A 666 23.39 11.53 6.77
CA ARG A 666 22.42 10.42 6.95
C ARG A 666 21.13 10.66 6.17
N GLY A 667 20.59 9.63 5.52
CA GLY A 667 19.36 9.68 4.74
C GLY A 667 18.60 8.36 4.73
N GLY A 668 17.53 8.27 3.93
CA GLY A 668 16.76 7.05 3.73
C GLY A 668 16.99 6.42 2.35
N VAL A 669 17.20 5.11 2.30
CA VAL A 669 17.29 4.30 1.07
C VAL A 669 16.16 3.25 1.07
N MET A 670 15.61 2.90 -0.09
CA MET A 670 14.67 1.77 -0.17
C MET A 670 15.40 0.43 0.05
N SER A 671 14.68 -0.66 0.35
CA SER A 671 15.29 -1.99 0.52
C SER A 671 14.57 -3.05 -0.31
N TYR A 672 15.11 -3.43 -1.47
CA TYR A 672 14.47 -4.36 -2.39
C TYR A 672 14.32 -5.79 -1.81
N ARG A 673 13.33 -6.55 -2.29
CA ARG A 673 13.06 -7.96 -1.98
C ARG A 673 12.57 -8.70 -3.23
N GLU A 674 12.99 -9.96 -3.36
CA GLU A 674 12.52 -10.93 -4.37
C GLU A 674 12.57 -12.33 -3.75
N PHE A 675 11.46 -13.07 -3.77
CA PHE A 675 11.30 -14.37 -3.07
C PHE A 675 10.07 -15.13 -3.59
N THR A 676 9.98 -16.46 -3.42
CA THR A 676 8.75 -17.23 -3.73
C THR A 676 7.96 -17.60 -2.48
N ARG A 677 6.66 -17.90 -2.65
CA ARG A 677 5.82 -18.57 -1.64
C ARG A 677 4.81 -19.54 -2.29
N PRO A 678 4.44 -20.64 -1.61
CA PRO A 678 3.38 -21.53 -2.07
C PRO A 678 2.03 -20.81 -2.22
N LEU A 679 1.34 -21.07 -3.32
CA LEU A 679 -0.03 -20.61 -3.61
C LEU A 679 -1.03 -21.14 -2.57
N ALA A 680 -0.74 -22.29 -1.95
CA ALA A 680 -1.52 -22.91 -0.88
C ALA A 680 -1.64 -22.03 0.38
N ASP A 681 -0.66 -21.14 0.64
CA ASP A 681 -0.72 -20.17 1.74
C ASP A 681 -1.70 -19.01 1.46
N GLY A 682 -2.21 -18.91 0.23
CA GLY A 682 -2.93 -17.75 -0.30
C GLY A 682 -2.00 -16.63 -0.76
N ARG A 683 -2.50 -15.77 -1.65
CA ARG A 683 -1.70 -14.63 -2.14
C ARG A 683 -1.49 -13.60 -1.02
N LEU A 684 -0.22 -13.32 -0.72
CA LEU A 684 0.21 -12.35 0.30
C LEU A 684 -0.39 -10.96 0.03
N THR A 685 -0.83 -10.29 1.09
CA THR A 685 -1.44 -8.95 1.07
C THR A 685 -0.53 -7.94 1.77
N ASP A 686 -0.72 -6.65 1.47
CA ASP A 686 -0.02 -5.53 2.11
C ASP A 686 -0.09 -5.60 3.64
N ALA A 687 -1.25 -5.99 4.21
CA ALA A 687 -1.42 -6.17 5.65
C ALA A 687 -0.56 -7.31 6.23
N GLY A 688 -0.54 -8.48 5.56
CA GLY A 688 0.32 -9.59 5.96
C GLY A 688 1.81 -9.28 5.77
N TRP A 689 2.15 -8.41 4.82
CA TRP A 689 3.51 -7.92 4.62
C TRP A 689 3.95 -6.95 5.71
N HIS A 690 3.07 -6.02 6.11
CA HIS A 690 3.32 -5.14 7.26
C HIS A 690 3.41 -5.91 8.58
N GLU A 691 2.67 -7.02 8.73
CA GLU A 691 2.82 -7.97 9.83
C GLU A 691 4.20 -8.66 9.82
N MET A 692 4.63 -9.22 8.68
CA MET A 692 5.98 -9.79 8.51
C MET A 692 7.10 -8.77 8.79
N LEU A 693 6.98 -7.54 8.27
CA LEU A 693 7.90 -6.43 8.52
C LEU A 693 7.86 -5.93 9.97
N GLY A 694 6.72 -6.07 10.65
CA GLY A 694 6.52 -5.74 12.06
C GLY A 694 7.22 -6.75 12.98
N GLY A 695 7.07 -8.05 12.69
CA GLY A 695 7.67 -9.15 13.45
C GLY A 695 9.10 -9.51 13.05
N GLY A 696 9.72 -8.80 12.11
CA GLY A 696 11.08 -9.10 11.62
C GLY A 696 11.19 -10.36 10.75
N ALA A 697 10.06 -10.95 10.33
CA ALA A 697 9.96 -12.14 9.50
C ALA A 697 9.98 -11.83 7.98
N GLU A 698 10.56 -10.69 7.59
CA GLU A 698 10.76 -10.34 6.18
C GLU A 698 11.82 -11.26 5.54
N PRO A 699 11.61 -11.76 4.29
CA PRO A 699 12.62 -12.52 3.58
C PRO A 699 13.94 -11.77 3.42
N ALA A 700 15.03 -12.53 3.29
CA ALA A 700 16.35 -11.96 3.04
C ALA A 700 16.38 -11.16 1.73
N PRO A 701 17.16 -10.08 1.64
CA PRO A 701 17.42 -9.42 0.36
C PRO A 701 18.23 -10.36 -0.57
N PRO A 702 18.05 -10.27 -1.90
CA PRO A 702 18.89 -10.95 -2.89
C PRO A 702 20.40 -10.91 -2.57
N PRO A 703 21.16 -12.03 -2.68
CA PRO A 703 22.51 -12.15 -2.09
C PRO A 703 23.52 -11.07 -2.48
N TRP A 704 23.46 -10.57 -3.72
CA TRP A 704 24.34 -9.49 -4.20
C TRP A 704 24.17 -8.16 -3.44
N LEU A 705 23.00 -7.93 -2.82
CA LEU A 705 22.72 -6.79 -1.93
C LEU A 705 23.41 -6.90 -0.57
N GLY A 706 23.94 -8.08 -0.19
CA GLY A 706 24.68 -8.27 1.06
C GLY A 706 25.92 -7.37 1.17
N SER A 707 26.41 -6.84 0.05
CA SER A 707 27.51 -5.87 0.01
C SER A 707 27.14 -4.46 0.47
N LEU A 708 25.85 -4.11 0.58
CA LEU A 708 25.40 -2.74 0.87
C LEU A 708 25.61 -2.32 2.33
N GLY A 709 25.70 -3.26 3.27
CA GLY A 709 25.72 -2.96 4.70
C GLY A 709 26.23 -4.11 5.57
N VAL A 710 26.01 -3.99 6.88
CA VAL A 710 26.17 -5.07 7.87
C VAL A 710 24.90 -5.08 8.72
N GLU A 711 24.43 -6.23 9.18
CA GLU A 711 23.32 -6.33 10.14
C GLU A 711 23.80 -6.08 11.58
N PHE A 712 22.89 -5.94 12.54
CA PHE A 712 23.27 -5.98 13.96
C PHE A 712 23.47 -7.44 14.40
N THR A 713 24.66 -7.76 14.90
CA THR A 713 24.88 -8.95 15.73
C THR A 713 24.25 -8.72 17.12
N HIS A 714 23.78 -9.78 17.79
CA HIS A 714 23.16 -9.69 19.12
C HIS A 714 24.10 -9.01 20.14
N GLU A 715 25.35 -9.48 20.18
CA GLU A 715 26.41 -8.91 21.02
C GLU A 715 26.74 -7.45 20.65
N GLY A 716 26.81 -7.14 19.35
CA GLY A 716 27.03 -5.78 18.86
C GLY A 716 25.90 -4.82 19.20
N LEU A 717 24.65 -5.29 19.22
CA LEU A 717 23.49 -4.49 19.62
C LEU A 717 23.47 -4.25 21.14
N VAL A 718 23.78 -5.26 21.95
CA VAL A 718 23.98 -5.11 23.41
C VAL A 718 25.08 -4.08 23.70
N ALA A 719 26.23 -4.19 23.04
CA ALA A 719 27.33 -3.24 23.20
C ALA A 719 26.92 -1.81 22.81
N ALA A 720 26.26 -1.64 21.65
CA ALA A 720 25.82 -0.32 21.18
C ALA A 720 24.70 0.30 22.04
N ILE A 721 23.87 -0.50 22.73
CA ILE A 721 22.95 0.00 23.77
C ILE A 721 23.75 0.57 24.96
N GLY A 722 24.76 -0.18 25.43
CA GLY A 722 25.67 0.25 26.50
C GLY A 722 26.41 1.55 26.17
N GLU A 723 26.86 1.72 24.93
CA GLU A 723 27.47 2.95 24.41
C GLU A 723 26.46 4.08 24.14
N GLY A 724 25.18 3.76 23.91
CA GLY A 724 24.14 4.72 23.51
C GLY A 724 24.17 5.10 22.03
N ARG A 725 24.64 4.19 21.16
CA ARG A 725 24.82 4.37 19.70
C ARG A 725 23.92 3.45 18.87
N VAL A 726 22.63 3.39 19.21
CA VAL A 726 21.66 2.47 18.58
C VAL A 726 20.33 3.17 18.34
N SER A 727 19.54 2.73 17.36
CA SER A 727 18.20 3.28 17.11
C SER A 727 17.09 2.54 17.88
N PRO A 728 15.97 3.21 18.20
CA PRO A 728 14.77 2.56 18.75
C PRO A 728 14.25 1.38 17.91
N GLU A 729 14.37 1.47 16.59
CA GLU A 729 13.83 0.51 15.63
C GLU A 729 14.72 -0.73 15.53
N ALA A 730 16.04 -0.58 15.66
CA ALA A 730 16.97 -1.70 15.81
C ALA A 730 16.66 -2.53 17.08
N ILE A 731 16.42 -1.86 18.21
CA ILE A 731 15.98 -2.51 19.46
C ILE A 731 14.69 -3.30 19.25
N ASN A 732 13.70 -2.73 18.54
CA ASN A 732 12.42 -3.39 18.29
C ASN A 732 12.57 -4.63 17.37
N ARG A 733 13.42 -4.59 16.32
CA ARG A 733 13.61 -5.77 15.42
C ARG A 733 14.22 -6.96 16.17
N HIS A 734 15.13 -6.71 17.10
CA HIS A 734 15.87 -7.75 17.82
C HIS A 734 15.37 -7.94 19.27
N ALA A 735 14.06 -7.76 19.47
CA ALA A 735 13.40 -7.87 20.78
C ALA A 735 13.69 -9.22 21.45
N SER A 736 14.34 -9.18 22.60
CA SER A 736 14.76 -10.36 23.37
C SER A 736 15.00 -9.99 24.84
N GLY A 737 14.94 -10.97 25.73
CA GLY A 737 15.15 -10.75 27.17
C GLY A 737 16.53 -10.15 27.48
N ASP A 738 17.55 -10.52 26.71
CA ASP A 738 18.91 -10.00 26.87
C ASP A 738 19.01 -8.53 26.45
N ILE A 739 18.38 -8.15 25.32
CA ILE A 739 18.30 -6.75 24.88
C ILE A 739 17.50 -5.90 25.87
N ALA A 740 16.43 -6.46 26.45
CA ALA A 740 15.66 -5.79 27.49
C ALA A 740 16.46 -5.62 28.80
N ARG A 741 17.30 -6.59 29.19
CA ARG A 741 18.25 -6.45 30.31
C ARG A 741 19.36 -5.44 30.00
N ALA A 742 19.94 -5.46 28.80
CA ALA A 742 20.95 -4.46 28.38
C ALA A 742 20.39 -3.03 28.41
N LEU A 743 19.12 -2.83 28.05
CA LEU A 743 18.44 -1.54 28.21
C LEU A 743 18.29 -1.14 29.68
N LEU A 744 17.94 -2.08 30.57
CA LEU A 744 17.83 -1.81 32.01
C LEU A 744 19.20 -1.47 32.62
N GLU A 745 20.24 -2.23 32.28
CA GLU A 745 21.62 -1.98 32.70
C GLU A 745 22.09 -0.60 32.23
N ALA A 746 21.81 -0.23 30.98
CA ALA A 746 22.09 1.11 30.45
C ALA A 746 21.24 2.23 31.11
N CYS A 747 20.03 1.93 31.61
CA CYS A 747 19.26 2.86 32.45
C CYS A 747 19.90 3.05 33.83
N VAL A 748 20.32 1.97 34.48
CA VAL A 748 20.90 1.97 35.84
C VAL A 748 22.30 2.57 35.86
N ALA A 749 23.09 2.38 34.79
CA ALA A 749 24.43 2.95 34.64
C ALA A 749 24.45 4.46 34.34
N ARG A 750 23.30 5.12 34.14
CA ARG A 750 23.19 6.52 33.72
C ARG A 750 22.23 7.30 34.62
N SER A 751 22.57 8.55 34.93
CA SER A 751 21.64 9.46 35.61
C SER A 751 20.50 9.85 34.64
N PRO A 752 19.27 10.12 35.13
CA PRO A 752 18.20 10.65 34.31
C PRO A 752 18.56 11.92 33.52
N ASP A 753 19.51 12.71 34.02
CA ASP A 753 19.89 14.04 33.54
C ASP A 753 21.41 14.18 33.23
N THR A 754 22.09 13.09 32.83
CA THR A 754 23.54 13.12 32.44
C THR A 754 23.81 13.71 31.05
N ASP A 755 25.07 14.14 30.81
CA ASP A 755 25.60 14.90 29.66
C ASP A 755 25.42 14.31 28.23
N ASN A 756 24.65 13.23 28.03
CA ASN A 756 24.24 12.79 26.69
C ASN A 756 22.80 13.27 26.42
N PRO A 757 22.60 14.43 25.75
CA PRO A 757 21.27 14.98 25.50
C PRO A 757 20.42 14.17 24.52
N GLN A 758 21.02 13.24 23.77
CA GLN A 758 20.29 12.37 22.83
C GLN A 758 19.73 11.14 23.52
N TRP A 759 20.46 10.52 24.46
CA TRP A 759 20.09 9.27 25.14
C TRP A 759 20.18 9.31 26.67
N PRO A 760 19.41 10.19 27.34
CA PRO A 760 19.25 10.17 28.80
C PRO A 760 18.56 8.88 29.27
N ALA A 761 18.76 8.50 30.54
CA ALA A 761 18.19 7.25 31.07
C ALA A 761 16.65 7.20 30.98
N ARG A 762 15.95 8.36 31.08
CA ARG A 762 14.49 8.45 30.80
C ARG A 762 14.11 8.00 29.38
N ARG A 763 14.95 8.28 28.36
CA ARG A 763 14.70 7.85 26.97
C ARG A 763 14.89 6.34 26.84
N LEU A 764 15.92 5.75 27.46
CA LEU A 764 16.10 4.30 27.50
C LEU A 764 14.93 3.60 28.22
N ALA A 765 14.53 4.11 29.39
CA ALA A 765 13.42 3.60 30.19
C ALA A 765 12.08 3.64 29.42
N ALA A 766 11.86 4.66 28.60
CA ALA A 766 10.68 4.75 27.73
C ALA A 766 10.70 3.71 26.58
N HIS A 767 11.89 3.32 26.08
CA HIS A 767 12.01 2.24 25.10
C HIS A 767 11.82 0.87 25.73
N LEU A 768 12.41 0.63 26.91
CA LEU A 768 12.22 -0.61 27.66
C LEU A 768 10.74 -0.85 27.99
N GLY A 769 10.02 0.16 28.49
CA GLY A 769 8.59 0.05 28.76
C GLY A 769 7.76 -0.31 27.52
N ARG A 770 8.03 0.33 26.37
CA ARG A 770 7.36 0.00 25.09
C ARG A 770 7.73 -1.38 24.55
N LEU A 771 8.98 -1.81 24.75
CA LEU A 771 9.46 -3.13 24.34
C LEU A 771 8.73 -4.23 25.13
N LEU A 772 8.68 -4.10 26.46
CA LEU A 772 7.98 -5.04 27.34
C LEU A 772 6.45 -5.02 27.19
N GLU A 773 5.86 -3.89 26.78
CA GLU A 773 4.44 -3.83 26.45
C GLU A 773 4.09 -4.59 25.17
N ARG A 774 4.94 -4.50 24.13
CA ARG A 774 4.75 -5.20 22.85
C ARG A 774 5.11 -6.68 22.95
N HIS A 775 6.21 -6.97 23.64
CA HIS A 775 6.81 -8.30 23.77
C HIS A 775 6.72 -8.78 25.21
N GLY A 776 5.50 -8.95 25.72
CA GLY A 776 5.28 -9.41 27.10
C GLY A 776 5.93 -10.76 27.41
N GLU A 777 6.12 -11.60 26.39
CA GLU A 777 6.78 -12.90 26.45
C GLU A 777 8.27 -12.83 26.86
N ILE A 778 8.99 -11.76 26.52
CA ILE A 778 10.42 -11.61 26.87
C ILE A 778 10.64 -11.08 28.29
N ALA A 779 9.56 -10.66 28.97
CA ALA A 779 9.62 -10.14 30.33
C ALA A 779 9.77 -11.25 31.37
N ASP A 780 10.76 -11.12 32.25
CA ASP A 780 10.88 -11.88 33.50
C ASP A 780 10.62 -10.95 34.71
N LEU A 781 10.26 -11.52 35.87
CA LEU A 781 9.94 -10.72 37.06
C LEU A 781 11.12 -9.84 37.53
N PRO A 782 12.38 -10.34 37.61
CA PRO A 782 13.54 -9.50 37.97
C PRO A 782 13.75 -8.28 37.06
N LEU A 783 13.52 -8.43 35.75
CA LEU A 783 13.59 -7.33 34.78
C LEU A 783 12.49 -6.27 35.03
N VAL A 784 11.26 -6.70 35.34
CA VAL A 784 10.15 -5.80 35.69
C VAL A 784 10.40 -5.12 37.04
N GLU A 785 10.88 -5.86 38.05
CA GLU A 785 11.26 -5.33 39.37
C GLU A 785 12.38 -4.30 39.26
N GLY A 786 13.43 -4.57 38.48
CA GLY A 786 14.53 -3.64 38.27
C GLY A 786 14.11 -2.36 37.52
N TYR A 787 13.23 -2.48 36.51
CA TYR A 787 12.66 -1.33 35.80
C TYR A 787 11.80 -0.45 36.72
N VAL A 788 10.96 -1.06 37.56
CA VAL A 788 10.17 -0.37 38.59
C VAL A 788 11.08 0.28 39.65
N ALA A 789 12.10 -0.43 40.13
CA ALA A 789 13.03 0.08 41.14
C ALA A 789 13.85 1.28 40.63
N TRP A 790 14.29 1.25 39.36
CA TRP A 790 14.92 2.40 38.70
C TRP A 790 13.97 3.60 38.65
N ALA A 791 12.72 3.40 38.22
CA ALA A 791 11.73 4.46 38.12
C ALA A 791 11.39 5.06 39.51
N GLU A 792 11.25 4.21 40.53
CA GLU A 792 10.99 4.61 41.91
C GLU A 792 12.18 5.37 42.54
N ALA A 793 13.42 4.93 42.29
CA ALA A 793 14.62 5.57 42.84
C ALA A 793 14.87 6.98 42.28
N TYR A 794 14.46 7.23 41.03
CA TYR A 794 14.63 8.52 40.34
C TYR A 794 13.35 9.35 40.22
N GLY A 795 12.25 8.95 40.88
CA GLY A 795 10.95 9.64 40.80
C GLY A 795 10.43 9.80 39.37
N CYS A 796 10.78 8.87 38.47
CA CYS A 796 10.48 8.96 37.05
C CYS A 796 9.20 8.19 36.70
N ARG A 797 8.38 8.78 35.83
CA ARG A 797 7.15 8.13 35.35
C ARG A 797 7.46 6.86 34.56
N ILE A 798 6.78 5.78 34.88
CA ILE A 798 6.77 4.54 34.09
C ILE A 798 5.84 4.75 32.90
N GLU A 799 6.32 4.55 31.67
CA GLU A 799 5.50 4.74 30.47
C GLU A 799 4.50 3.59 30.29
N ALA A 800 4.99 2.36 30.23
CA ALA A 800 4.22 1.14 30.03
C ALA A 800 4.84 -0.06 30.76
N LEU A 801 4.05 -1.12 30.95
CA LEU A 801 4.41 -2.35 31.65
C LEU A 801 3.82 -3.58 30.92
N PRO A 802 4.46 -4.77 31.00
CA PRO A 802 3.96 -5.99 30.37
C PRO A 802 2.64 -6.46 30.98
N ARG A 803 1.67 -6.80 30.12
CA ARG A 803 0.26 -7.11 30.48
C ARG A 803 0.02 -8.60 30.82
N ARG A 804 0.98 -9.25 31.49
CA ARG A 804 0.90 -10.68 31.86
C ARG A 804 0.22 -10.87 33.21
N ALA A 805 -0.67 -11.87 33.29
CA ALA A 805 -1.39 -12.23 34.51
C ALA A 805 -0.46 -12.57 35.68
N GLU A 806 0.72 -13.12 35.39
CA GLU A 806 1.77 -13.44 36.38
C GLU A 806 2.26 -12.22 37.18
N PHE A 807 2.22 -11.03 36.59
CA PHE A 807 2.68 -9.80 37.25
C PHE A 807 1.57 -9.05 38.00
N VAL A 808 0.31 -9.49 37.91
CA VAL A 808 -0.85 -8.78 38.47
C VAL A 808 -0.79 -8.67 40.00
N GLU A 809 -0.40 -9.73 40.70
CA GLU A 809 -0.24 -9.69 42.17
C GLU A 809 0.88 -8.72 42.60
N TYR A 810 2.00 -8.69 41.85
CA TYR A 810 3.09 -7.75 42.07
C TYR A 810 2.64 -6.30 41.82
N TYR A 811 1.91 -6.05 40.73
CA TYR A 811 1.32 -4.75 40.41
C TYR A 811 0.29 -4.29 41.46
N ILE A 812 -0.57 -5.17 41.96
CA ILE A 812 -1.50 -4.86 43.05
C ILE A 812 -0.71 -4.52 44.32
N GLY A 813 0.33 -5.27 44.66
CA GLY A 813 1.24 -4.97 45.78
C GLY A 813 1.90 -3.59 45.68
N LEU A 814 2.39 -3.22 44.49
CA LEU A 814 2.91 -1.87 44.22
C LEU A 814 1.82 -0.80 44.41
N ALA A 815 0.63 -1.01 43.85
CA ALA A 815 -0.49 -0.07 43.97
C ALA A 815 -0.94 0.12 45.43
N THR A 816 -1.00 -0.95 46.23
CA THR A 816 -1.37 -0.91 47.67
C THR A 816 -0.25 -0.36 48.56
N ARG A 817 1.01 -0.34 48.09
CA ARG A 817 2.11 0.41 48.71
C ARG A 817 1.97 1.90 48.40
N TRP A 818 2.00 2.27 47.12
CA TRP A 818 2.01 3.67 46.69
C TRP A 818 0.68 4.41 46.94
N SER A 819 -0.45 3.73 47.17
CA SER A 819 -1.68 4.36 47.67
C SER A 819 -1.56 4.92 49.10
N LYS A 820 -0.39 4.81 49.75
CA LYS A 820 -0.05 5.42 51.04
C LYS A 820 0.97 6.56 50.93
N GLU A 821 1.50 6.80 49.73
CA GLU A 821 2.63 7.70 49.43
C GLU A 821 2.19 8.73 48.37
N PRO A 822 1.61 9.88 48.77
CA PRO A 822 1.00 10.85 47.83
C PRO A 822 1.94 11.31 46.71
N GLU A 823 3.23 11.46 47.00
CA GLU A 823 4.29 11.81 46.07
C GLU A 823 4.53 10.77 44.96
N LYS A 824 3.99 9.54 45.10
CA LYS A 824 4.07 8.46 44.10
C LYS A 824 2.79 8.29 43.28
N GLN A 825 1.91 9.29 43.25
CA GLN A 825 0.66 9.25 42.48
C GLN A 825 0.87 8.94 40.99
N GLU A 826 1.93 9.43 40.34
CA GLU A 826 2.22 9.09 38.92
C GLU A 826 2.66 7.63 38.72
N LEU A 827 3.40 7.07 39.67
CA LEU A 827 3.80 5.65 39.66
C LEU A 827 2.58 4.75 39.87
N TRP A 828 1.72 5.10 40.84
CA TRP A 828 0.44 4.45 41.10
C TRP A 828 -0.49 4.47 39.87
N GLN A 829 -0.66 5.62 39.22
CA GLN A 829 -1.41 5.73 37.96
C GLN A 829 -0.82 4.85 36.87
N SER A 830 0.50 4.69 36.82
CA SER A 830 1.19 3.95 35.75
C SER A 830 1.07 2.44 35.90
N VAL A 831 1.07 1.92 37.12
CA VAL A 831 0.67 0.54 37.40
C VAL A 831 -0.84 0.34 37.18
N GLY A 832 -1.67 1.32 37.55
CA GLY A 832 -3.11 1.31 37.28
C GLY A 832 -3.46 1.19 35.79
N ARG A 833 -2.69 1.85 34.90
CA ARG A 833 -2.84 1.69 33.43
C ARG A 833 -2.56 0.26 32.95
N ALA A 834 -1.67 -0.48 33.61
CA ALA A 834 -1.36 -1.86 33.25
C ALA A 834 -2.44 -2.83 33.76
N LEU A 835 -2.87 -2.68 35.02
CA LEU A 835 -3.94 -3.46 35.62
C LEU A 835 -5.27 -3.29 34.85
N ALA A 836 -5.64 -2.06 34.50
CA ALA A 836 -6.86 -1.78 33.73
C ALA A 836 -6.86 -2.34 32.29
N ARG A 837 -5.72 -2.86 31.79
CA ARG A 837 -5.55 -3.42 30.45
C ARG A 837 -5.23 -4.92 30.46
N THR A 838 -5.55 -5.59 31.56
CA THR A 838 -5.32 -7.03 31.76
C THR A 838 -6.62 -7.72 32.20
N ASP A 839 -7.07 -8.76 31.49
CA ASP A 839 -8.31 -9.52 31.78
C ASP A 839 -8.30 -10.35 33.06
N ALA A 840 -7.22 -10.28 33.86
CA ALA A 840 -7.08 -11.05 35.09
C ALA A 840 -8.17 -10.66 36.12
N PRO A 841 -8.88 -11.63 36.72
CA PRO A 841 -9.95 -11.34 37.70
C PRO A 841 -9.49 -10.47 38.89
N ALA A 842 -8.25 -10.64 39.35
CA ALA A 842 -7.66 -9.81 40.40
C ALA A 842 -7.45 -8.35 39.95
N ALA A 843 -7.03 -8.12 38.70
CA ALA A 843 -6.90 -6.77 38.14
C ALA A 843 -8.27 -6.08 37.95
N ARG A 844 -9.31 -6.84 37.54
CA ARG A 844 -10.70 -6.36 37.48
C ARG A 844 -11.23 -5.99 38.88
N ALA A 845 -10.96 -6.82 39.88
CA ALA A 845 -11.35 -6.56 41.27
C ALA A 845 -10.65 -5.30 41.82
N TRP A 846 -9.33 -5.21 41.65
CA TRP A 846 -8.55 -4.02 42.02
C TRP A 846 -9.05 -2.75 41.34
N LEU A 847 -9.36 -2.78 40.03
CA LEU A 847 -9.86 -1.61 39.31
C LEU A 847 -11.21 -1.14 39.89
N LYS A 848 -12.08 -2.08 40.29
CA LYS A 848 -13.36 -1.75 40.94
C LYS A 848 -13.15 -1.09 42.30
N GLU A 849 -12.22 -1.58 43.11
CA GLU A 849 -11.89 -0.98 44.42
C GLU A 849 -11.22 0.39 44.26
N ALA A 850 -10.23 0.52 43.38
CA ALA A 850 -9.53 1.77 43.09
C ALA A 850 -10.45 2.86 42.53
N MET A 851 -11.49 2.49 41.77
CA MET A 851 -12.50 3.42 41.25
C MET A 851 -13.57 3.81 42.29
N ALA A 852 -13.63 3.10 43.43
CA ALA A 852 -14.48 3.42 44.57
C ALA A 852 -13.82 4.35 45.61
N GLU A 853 -12.50 4.57 45.56
CA GLU A 853 -11.81 5.50 46.48
C GLU A 853 -12.32 6.95 46.29
N PRO A 854 -12.70 7.69 47.36
CA PRO A 854 -13.06 9.09 47.24
C PRO A 854 -11.83 9.99 47.10
N GLY A 855 -11.72 10.74 46.00
CA GLY A 855 -10.71 11.79 45.80
C GLY A 855 -10.11 11.84 44.38
N ASP A 856 -9.04 12.61 44.19
CA ASP A 856 -8.39 12.83 42.88
C ASP A 856 -7.57 11.62 42.35
N ARG A 857 -7.59 10.47 43.02
CA ARG A 857 -6.91 9.24 42.55
C ARG A 857 -7.65 8.55 41.40
N PRO A 858 -8.93 8.11 41.56
CA PRO A 858 -9.72 7.61 40.43
C PRO A 858 -9.78 8.59 39.26
N ARG A 859 -9.82 9.89 39.57
CA ARG A 859 -9.72 10.97 38.58
C ARG A 859 -8.42 10.88 37.78
N GLY A 860 -7.27 10.95 38.45
CA GLY A 860 -5.96 10.89 37.79
C GLY A 860 -5.74 9.58 37.02
N LEU A 861 -6.29 8.46 37.49
CA LEU A 861 -6.31 7.20 36.73
C LEU A 861 -7.20 7.31 35.48
N SER A 862 -8.40 7.89 35.59
CA SER A 862 -9.30 8.11 34.45
C SER A 862 -8.67 9.03 33.39
N GLU A 863 -8.06 10.14 33.82
CA GLU A 863 -7.31 11.06 32.94
C GLU A 863 -6.09 10.35 32.29
N ALA A 864 -5.41 9.47 33.01
CA ALA A 864 -4.26 8.72 32.49
C ALA A 864 -4.68 7.59 31.52
N LEU A 865 -5.87 7.02 31.67
CA LEU A 865 -6.46 6.05 30.75
C LEU A 865 -6.99 6.74 29.48
N ALA A 866 -7.62 7.92 29.60
CA ALA A 866 -8.10 8.68 28.45
C ALA A 866 -7.01 9.04 27.44
N ARG A 867 -5.79 9.31 27.94
CA ARG A 867 -4.61 9.60 27.11
C ARG A 867 -4.09 8.40 26.30
N LEU A 868 -4.64 7.19 26.50
CA LEU A 868 -4.30 5.99 25.71
C LEU A 868 -5.16 5.84 24.43
N GLY A 869 -6.19 6.66 24.24
CA GLY A 869 -7.00 6.65 23.01
C GLY A 869 -7.71 5.31 22.74
N ARG A 870 -7.56 4.81 21.50
CA ARG A 870 -8.27 3.61 21.00
C ARG A 870 -7.66 2.27 21.42
N ASP A 871 -6.59 2.27 22.23
CA ASP A 871 -5.76 1.08 22.47
C ASP A 871 -6.35 0.06 23.46
N GLY A 872 -7.52 -0.48 23.12
CA GLY A 872 -8.02 -1.78 23.58
C GLY A 872 -8.12 -1.95 25.09
N LEU A 873 -9.02 -1.20 25.74
CA LEU A 873 -9.48 -1.58 27.08
C LEU A 873 -10.30 -2.88 27.03
N PRO A 874 -10.03 -3.86 27.92
CA PRO A 874 -10.84 -5.06 28.11
C PRO A 874 -12.34 -4.78 28.28
N GLU A 875 -13.18 -5.70 27.79
CA GLU A 875 -14.63 -5.67 27.96
C GLU A 875 -15.02 -5.48 29.45
N ALA A 876 -14.39 -6.28 30.31
CA ALA A 876 -14.55 -6.24 31.76
C ALA A 876 -14.11 -4.92 32.43
N ALA A 877 -13.17 -4.19 31.82
CA ALA A 877 -12.72 -2.88 32.30
C ALA A 877 -13.66 -1.76 31.82
N LEU A 878 -14.09 -1.81 30.55
CA LEU A 878 -15.09 -0.90 29.98
C LEU A 878 -16.43 -0.98 30.74
N GLU A 879 -16.84 -2.17 31.19
CA GLU A 879 -17.99 -2.36 32.08
C GLU A 879 -17.81 -1.60 33.41
N VAL A 880 -16.70 -1.82 34.12
CA VAL A 880 -16.43 -1.16 35.42
C VAL A 880 -16.41 0.36 35.25
N LEU A 881 -15.70 0.87 34.26
CA LEU A 881 -15.64 2.32 33.98
C LEU A 881 -17.03 2.89 33.62
N THR A 882 -17.85 2.15 32.89
CA THR A 882 -19.22 2.54 32.52
C THR A 882 -20.16 2.53 33.72
N ASP A 883 -20.07 1.54 34.60
CA ASP A 883 -20.85 1.47 35.84
C ASP A 883 -20.58 2.69 36.73
N TYR A 884 -19.32 3.07 36.90
CA TYR A 884 -18.93 4.26 37.65
C TYR A 884 -19.34 5.57 36.97
N LEU A 885 -19.21 5.68 35.64
CA LEU A 885 -19.69 6.86 34.90
C LEU A 885 -21.21 7.04 35.03
N VAL A 886 -22.00 5.97 34.90
CA VAL A 886 -23.45 6.05 35.07
C VAL A 886 -23.83 6.42 36.51
N ALA A 887 -23.14 5.87 37.51
CA ALA A 887 -23.36 6.22 38.91
C ALA A 887 -23.05 7.71 39.20
N ASP A 888 -21.95 8.25 38.66
CA ASP A 888 -21.64 9.68 38.79
C ASP A 888 -22.70 10.55 38.10
N LEU A 889 -23.12 10.19 36.87
CA LEU A 889 -24.13 10.92 36.09
C LEU A 889 -25.47 10.99 36.84
N ASP A 890 -25.90 9.87 37.43
CA ASP A 890 -27.11 9.81 38.25
C ASP A 890 -26.96 10.59 39.57
N GLN A 891 -25.77 10.59 40.18
CA GLN A 891 -25.49 11.42 41.37
C GLN A 891 -25.54 12.92 41.03
N LEU A 892 -25.00 13.34 39.88
CA LEU A 892 -25.06 14.73 39.42
C LEU A 892 -26.48 15.17 39.05
N ALA A 893 -27.28 14.29 38.40
CA ALA A 893 -28.69 14.57 38.12
C ALA A 893 -29.55 14.66 39.42
N ALA A 894 -29.18 13.92 40.47
CA ALA A 894 -29.82 13.97 41.78
C ALA A 894 -29.35 15.13 42.69
N ALA A 895 -28.26 15.84 42.34
CA ALA A 895 -27.65 16.85 43.19
C ALA A 895 -28.56 18.08 43.43
N ALA A 896 -28.40 18.69 44.61
CA ALA A 896 -29.11 19.92 44.97
C ALA A 896 -28.39 21.17 44.42
N PRO A 897 -29.14 22.24 44.05
CA PRO A 897 -28.54 23.50 43.63
C PRO A 897 -27.57 24.07 44.68
N GLY A 898 -26.31 24.26 44.31
CA GLY A 898 -25.28 24.91 45.13
C GLY A 898 -24.34 23.99 45.92
N ASP A 899 -24.47 22.66 45.83
CA ASP A 899 -23.52 21.75 46.49
C ASP A 899 -22.15 21.76 45.78
N THR A 900 -21.13 22.34 46.40
CA THR A 900 -19.76 22.40 45.86
C THR A 900 -19.08 21.04 45.73
N ARG A 901 -19.60 19.96 46.38
CA ARG A 901 -19.13 18.59 46.12
C ARG A 901 -19.46 18.12 44.70
N SER A 902 -20.55 18.62 44.12
CA SER A 902 -20.95 18.24 42.75
C SER A 902 -19.92 18.69 41.70
N GLN A 903 -19.26 19.84 41.88
CA GLN A 903 -18.24 20.34 40.94
C GLN A 903 -17.00 19.43 40.86
N VAL A 904 -16.64 18.75 41.95
CA VAL A 904 -15.53 17.77 41.95
C VAL A 904 -15.93 16.51 41.15
N ASN A 905 -17.15 16.03 41.35
CA ASN A 905 -17.69 14.91 40.57
C ASN A 905 -17.87 15.26 39.08
N LEU A 906 -18.14 16.52 38.75
CA LEU A 906 -18.29 17.03 37.38
C LEU A 906 -17.00 16.80 36.56
N HIS A 907 -15.83 17.06 37.16
CA HIS A 907 -14.54 16.77 36.52
C HIS A 907 -14.27 15.26 36.39
N ASN A 908 -14.71 14.45 37.36
CA ASN A 908 -14.61 12.99 37.28
C ASN A 908 -15.45 12.43 36.12
N VAL A 909 -16.69 12.90 35.96
CA VAL A 909 -17.57 12.58 34.83
C VAL A 909 -16.91 12.96 33.52
N ARG A 910 -16.40 14.20 33.38
CA ARG A 910 -15.67 14.63 32.19
C ARG A 910 -14.48 13.71 31.88
N SER A 911 -13.65 13.40 32.88
CA SER A 911 -12.48 12.52 32.70
C SER A 911 -12.87 11.09 32.29
N ARG A 912 -13.99 10.58 32.80
CA ARG A 912 -14.53 9.24 32.48
C ARG A 912 -15.24 9.22 31.11
N LEU A 913 -15.92 10.31 30.73
CA LEU A 913 -16.47 10.53 29.39
C LEU A 913 -15.34 10.56 28.35
N GLU A 914 -14.32 11.42 28.55
CA GLU A 914 -13.13 11.51 27.70
C GLU A 914 -12.39 10.15 27.62
N CYS A 915 -12.32 9.39 28.72
CA CYS A 915 -11.72 8.05 28.75
C CYS A 915 -12.48 7.01 27.92
N LEU A 916 -13.80 6.98 28.00
CA LEU A 916 -14.61 6.00 27.29
C LEU A 916 -14.95 6.45 25.86
N TRP A 917 -14.84 7.75 25.55
CA TRP A 917 -15.18 8.35 24.25
C TRP A 917 -14.70 7.55 23.02
N PRO A 918 -13.46 7.01 22.96
CA PRO A 918 -12.99 6.25 21.80
C PRO A 918 -13.80 4.96 21.49
N TYR A 919 -14.57 4.46 22.47
CA TYR A 919 -15.25 3.15 22.45
C TYR A 919 -16.78 3.24 22.21
N TRP A 920 -17.39 4.43 22.27
CA TRP A 920 -18.84 4.62 22.03
C TRP A 920 -19.21 5.89 21.24
N SER A 921 -18.23 6.70 20.84
CA SER A 921 -18.49 7.91 20.03
C SER A 921 -18.72 7.63 18.55
N ILE A 922 -19.72 8.31 17.99
CA ILE A 922 -19.93 8.41 16.54
C ILE A 922 -18.79 9.25 15.96
N PRO A 923 -18.19 8.89 14.81
CA PRO A 923 -17.25 9.77 14.13
C PRO A 923 -17.95 11.07 13.70
N ARG A 924 -17.82 12.13 14.52
CA ARG A 924 -18.15 13.54 14.26
C ARG A 924 -19.37 13.81 13.35
N GLU A 925 -20.54 13.25 13.69
CA GLU A 925 -21.81 13.88 13.30
C GLU A 925 -21.96 15.22 14.04
N LYS A 926 -21.31 16.26 13.50
CA LYS A 926 -21.44 17.62 14.00
C LYS A 926 -22.83 18.15 13.66
N TRP A 927 -23.67 18.26 14.69
CA TRP A 927 -24.90 19.03 14.67
C TRP A 927 -24.61 20.44 15.18
N LEU A 928 -24.50 21.40 14.25
CA LEU A 928 -24.19 22.79 14.58
C LEU A 928 -25.48 23.60 14.62
N CYS A 929 -25.79 24.21 15.77
CA CYS A 929 -26.84 25.23 15.84
C CYS A 929 -26.30 26.53 15.24
N GLY A 930 -26.67 26.84 14.01
CA GLY A 930 -26.25 28.08 13.33
C GLY A 930 -26.86 29.32 14.00
N VAL A 931 -26.30 30.49 13.70
CA VAL A 931 -26.63 31.79 14.34
C VAL A 931 -28.12 32.15 14.33
N GLN A 932 -28.92 31.55 13.44
CA GLN A 932 -30.38 31.70 13.34
C GLN A 932 -31.20 30.66 14.16
N GLY A 933 -30.55 29.86 15.02
CA GLY A 933 -31.22 28.82 15.82
C GLY A 933 -31.62 27.56 15.04
N GLN A 934 -30.96 27.29 13.91
CA GLN A 934 -31.21 26.10 13.07
C GLN A 934 -30.07 25.09 13.20
N TRP A 935 -30.42 23.83 13.51
CA TRP A 935 -29.46 22.73 13.61
C TRP A 935 -29.11 22.16 12.23
N GLN A 936 -27.82 22.14 11.89
CA GLN A 936 -27.28 21.60 10.63
C GLN A 936 -26.43 20.35 10.90
N ARG A 937 -26.74 19.25 10.21
CA ARG A 937 -26.03 17.96 10.31
C ARG A 937 -24.87 17.88 9.32
N THR A 938 -23.67 17.62 9.82
CA THR A 938 -22.54 17.19 8.97
C THR A 938 -22.67 15.68 8.69
N PRO A 939 -22.78 15.23 7.42
CA PRO A 939 -22.95 13.82 7.11
C PRO A 939 -21.63 13.05 7.27
N VAL A 940 -21.66 11.94 8.01
CA VAL A 940 -20.55 10.99 8.16
C VAL A 940 -21.08 9.57 7.96
N PRO A 941 -20.32 8.62 7.37
CA PRO A 941 -20.79 7.25 7.18
C PRO A 941 -21.13 6.57 8.52
N PRO A 942 -22.21 5.76 8.58
CA PRO A 942 -22.53 4.99 9.77
C PRO A 942 -21.45 3.92 10.01
N MET A 943 -20.94 3.86 11.24
CA MET A 943 -19.94 2.87 11.67
C MET A 943 -20.65 1.77 12.46
N ALA A 944 -20.34 0.51 12.18
CA ALA A 944 -20.85 -0.63 12.94
C ALA A 944 -19.97 -0.88 14.17
N TYR A 945 -20.59 -1.04 15.34
CA TYR A 945 -19.93 -1.38 16.60
C TYR A 945 -20.20 -2.85 16.96
N PRO A 946 -19.30 -3.53 17.69
CA PRO A 946 -19.64 -4.75 18.41
C PRO A 946 -20.83 -4.55 19.35
N GLU A 947 -21.67 -5.58 19.52
CA GLU A 947 -22.93 -5.47 20.26
C GLU A 947 -22.75 -5.00 21.72
N HIS A 948 -21.65 -5.40 22.38
CA HIS A 948 -21.30 -4.96 23.73
C HIS A 948 -21.10 -3.44 23.82
N GLN A 949 -20.35 -2.85 22.89
CA GLN A 949 -20.12 -1.39 22.84
C GLN A 949 -21.43 -0.63 22.58
N ALA A 950 -22.33 -1.18 21.76
CA ALA A 950 -23.66 -0.62 21.57
C ALA A 950 -24.50 -0.68 22.87
N ALA A 951 -24.44 -1.77 23.61
CA ALA A 951 -25.12 -1.90 24.91
C ALA A 951 -24.57 -0.92 25.97
N LEU A 952 -23.24 -0.76 26.07
CA LEU A 952 -22.64 0.26 26.94
C LEU A 952 -23.07 1.68 26.53
N ARG A 953 -23.06 2.00 25.23
CA ARG A 953 -23.49 3.31 24.70
C ARG A 953 -24.91 3.66 25.14
N VAL A 954 -25.86 2.72 25.05
CA VAL A 954 -27.25 2.95 25.48
C VAL A 954 -27.32 3.35 26.96
N ARG A 955 -26.51 2.72 27.83
CA ARG A 955 -26.46 3.04 29.27
C ARG A 955 -25.93 4.45 29.52
N VAL A 956 -24.82 4.82 28.88
CA VAL A 956 -24.17 6.14 29.03
C VAL A 956 -25.06 7.26 28.47
N VAL A 957 -25.60 7.09 27.26
CA VAL A 957 -26.51 8.08 26.63
C VAL A 957 -27.77 8.28 27.47
N ALA A 958 -28.33 7.22 28.07
CA ALA A 958 -29.48 7.36 28.97
C ALA A 958 -29.14 8.19 30.23
N GLY A 959 -27.93 8.05 30.80
CA GLY A 959 -27.47 8.89 31.91
C GLY A 959 -27.25 10.34 31.50
N LEU A 960 -26.60 10.57 30.36
CA LEU A 960 -26.38 11.91 29.79
C LEU A 960 -27.69 12.64 29.49
N LYS A 961 -28.73 11.95 28.97
CA LYS A 961 -30.06 12.53 28.76
C LYS A 961 -30.69 13.01 30.08
N ARG A 962 -30.70 12.16 31.12
CA ARG A 962 -31.21 12.52 32.46
C ARG A 962 -30.52 13.77 33.03
N LEU A 963 -29.20 13.87 32.87
CA LEU A 963 -28.43 15.04 33.29
C LEU A 963 -28.76 16.28 32.45
N ALA A 964 -28.80 16.15 31.12
CA ALA A 964 -29.13 17.24 30.21
C ALA A 964 -30.52 17.83 30.47
N ASP A 965 -31.54 16.98 30.60
CA ASP A 965 -32.90 17.41 30.96
C ASP A 965 -32.92 18.15 32.30
N ARG A 966 -32.21 17.63 33.31
CA ARG A 966 -32.08 18.27 34.62
C ARG A 966 -31.39 19.64 34.57
N THR A 967 -30.42 19.82 33.68
CA THR A 967 -29.77 21.13 33.46
C THR A 967 -30.62 22.12 32.66
N ALA A 968 -31.69 21.69 31.99
CA ALA A 968 -32.52 22.58 31.17
C ALA A 968 -33.36 23.55 32.00
N ASP A 969 -33.95 23.08 33.09
CA ASP A 969 -35.03 23.75 33.84
C ASP A 969 -34.60 24.89 34.79
N ASN A 970 -33.30 25.18 34.93
CA ASN A 970 -32.80 25.96 36.08
C ASN A 970 -31.66 26.94 35.73
N GLU A 971 -31.52 28.05 36.45
CA GLU A 971 -30.36 28.97 36.43
C GLU A 971 -29.14 28.32 37.12
N SER A 972 -28.75 27.15 36.63
CA SER A 972 -27.91 26.19 37.35
C SER A 972 -26.40 26.37 37.14
N HIS A 973 -25.69 25.92 38.18
CA HIS A 973 -24.26 25.95 38.51
C HIS A 973 -23.24 25.42 37.48
N TRP A 974 -23.63 25.25 36.22
CA TRP A 974 -22.81 24.65 35.16
C TRP A 974 -22.27 25.76 34.26
N GLY A 975 -20.99 25.69 33.91
CA GLY A 975 -20.38 26.61 32.96
C GLY A 975 -20.97 26.44 31.56
N PHE A 976 -20.83 27.48 30.72
CA PHE A 976 -21.21 27.33 29.31
C PHE A 976 -20.41 26.19 28.63
N GLU A 977 -19.12 26.08 28.94
CA GLU A 977 -18.24 25.01 28.45
C GLU A 977 -18.74 23.61 28.85
N ASP A 978 -19.30 23.43 30.05
CA ASP A 978 -19.82 22.13 30.51
C ASP A 978 -21.10 21.74 29.73
N LEU A 979 -21.97 22.72 29.45
CA LEU A 979 -23.17 22.52 28.64
C LEU A 979 -22.83 22.26 27.16
N GLU A 980 -21.79 22.91 26.62
CA GLU A 980 -21.26 22.62 25.29
C GLU A 980 -20.64 21.21 25.22
N HIS A 981 -19.91 20.79 26.26
CA HIS A 981 -19.33 19.44 26.35
C HIS A 981 -20.41 18.36 26.47
N LEU A 982 -21.45 18.56 27.29
CA LEU A 982 -22.62 17.67 27.36
C LEU A 982 -23.36 17.57 26.01
N ALA A 983 -23.54 18.70 25.32
CA ALA A 983 -24.13 18.74 23.99
C ALA A 983 -23.29 17.96 22.96
N PHE A 984 -21.97 18.14 22.99
CA PHE A 984 -21.03 17.40 22.16
C PHE A 984 -21.06 15.89 22.43
N CYS A 985 -21.15 15.47 23.69
CA CYS A 985 -21.23 14.05 24.07
C CYS A 985 -22.55 13.38 23.67
N LEU A 986 -23.66 14.12 23.60
CA LEU A 986 -24.97 13.59 23.19
C LEU A 986 -25.18 13.51 21.67
N GLY A 987 -24.49 14.32 20.86
CA GLY A 987 -24.59 14.26 19.40
C GLY A 987 -26.04 14.48 18.90
N PRO A 988 -26.56 13.71 17.92
CA PRO A 988 -27.94 13.87 17.45
C PRO A 988 -28.98 13.66 18.57
N GLU A 989 -28.69 12.79 19.54
CA GLU A 989 -29.60 12.48 20.64
C GLU A 989 -29.80 13.64 21.64
N ILE A 990 -29.07 14.77 21.51
CA ILE A 990 -29.38 15.99 22.25
C ILE A 990 -30.77 16.53 21.89
N LEU A 991 -31.22 16.33 20.64
CA LEU A 991 -32.49 16.87 20.12
C LEU A 991 -33.73 16.26 20.80
N GLU A 992 -33.56 15.17 21.54
CA GLU A 992 -34.58 14.54 22.36
C GLU A 992 -34.65 15.11 23.80
N THR A 993 -33.72 16.00 24.17
CA THR A 993 -33.60 16.57 25.53
C THR A 993 -34.09 18.01 25.61
N ALA A 994 -34.55 18.43 26.79
CA ALA A 994 -34.95 19.81 27.05
C ALA A 994 -33.78 20.81 26.90
N LEU A 995 -32.52 20.34 27.01
CA LEU A 995 -31.31 21.15 26.81
C LEU A 995 -31.21 21.71 25.37
N ALA A 996 -31.69 21.00 24.35
CA ALA A 996 -31.63 21.47 22.96
C ALA A 996 -32.45 22.77 22.73
N GLU A 997 -33.59 22.92 23.42
CA GLU A 997 -34.37 24.16 23.40
C GLU A 997 -33.66 25.32 24.10
N ARG A 998 -32.87 25.04 25.15
CA ARG A 998 -32.06 26.06 25.84
C ARG A 998 -30.90 26.54 24.98
N VAL A 999 -30.18 25.62 24.32
CA VAL A 999 -29.11 25.94 23.36
C VAL A 999 -29.67 26.74 22.18
N ARG A 1000 -30.83 26.35 21.63
CA ARG A 1000 -31.51 27.06 20.54
C ARG A 1000 -31.89 28.50 20.90
N LYS A 1001 -32.20 28.78 22.18
CA LYS A 1001 -32.60 30.11 22.68
C LYS A 1001 -31.43 31.05 22.97
N ASN A 1002 -30.18 30.58 23.01
CA ASN A 1002 -29.01 31.42 23.30
C ASN A 1002 -27.85 31.20 22.30
N PRO A 1003 -28.07 31.45 20.99
CA PRO A 1003 -27.15 31.04 19.93
C PRO A 1003 -25.82 31.82 19.88
N LEU A 1004 -25.70 32.96 20.60
CA LEU A 1004 -24.45 33.73 20.68
C LEU A 1004 -23.28 32.93 21.25
N ALA A 1005 -23.54 31.84 21.97
CA ALA A 1005 -22.50 31.00 22.56
C ALA A 1005 -21.87 30.01 21.56
N SER A 1006 -22.53 29.72 20.43
CA SER A 1006 -21.98 28.87 19.35
C SER A 1006 -20.80 29.50 18.58
N LEU A 1007 -20.53 30.79 18.80
CA LEU A 1007 -19.53 31.58 18.07
C LEU A 1007 -18.07 31.23 18.39
N TYR A 1008 -17.79 30.51 19.48
CA TYR A 1008 -16.43 30.10 19.84
C TYR A 1008 -15.93 28.87 19.06
N ALA A 1009 -16.81 28.14 18.37
CA ALA A 1009 -16.50 26.86 17.73
C ALA A 1009 -15.68 26.92 16.41
N GLY A 1010 -15.02 28.05 16.07
CA GLY A 1010 -14.29 28.14 14.79
C GLY A 1010 -13.57 29.45 14.40
N ILE A 1011 -12.77 30.07 15.27
CA ILE A 1011 -11.89 31.20 14.88
C ILE A 1011 -10.43 30.97 15.31
N PRO A 1012 -9.47 30.84 14.37
CA PRO A 1012 -8.04 31.02 14.64
C PRO A 1012 -7.75 32.49 14.99
N GLU A 1013 -7.05 32.76 16.09
CA GLU A 1013 -7.15 34.03 16.84
C GLU A 1013 -6.47 35.29 16.20
N GLU A 1014 -5.81 35.18 15.05
CA GLU A 1014 -5.09 36.30 14.41
C GLU A 1014 -5.98 37.53 14.09
N PRO A 1015 -7.21 37.38 13.54
CA PRO A 1015 -8.08 38.52 13.23
C PRO A 1015 -8.55 39.28 14.48
N VAL A 1016 -8.75 38.59 15.60
CA VAL A 1016 -9.25 39.19 16.85
C VAL A 1016 -8.21 40.15 17.45
N LYS A 1017 -6.92 39.78 17.37
CA LYS A 1017 -5.79 40.63 17.80
C LYS A 1017 -5.59 41.88 16.93
N ARG A 1018 -6.21 41.96 15.75
CA ARG A 1018 -6.25 43.17 14.91
C ARG A 1018 -7.43 44.09 15.25
N LEU A 1019 -8.59 43.53 15.61
CA LEU A 1019 -9.77 44.30 16.02
C LEU A 1019 -9.61 44.95 17.41
N LEU A 1020 -8.90 44.31 18.33
CA LEU A 1020 -8.63 44.84 19.68
C LEU A 1020 -7.38 45.76 19.76
N ARG A 1021 -6.97 46.38 18.64
CA ARG A 1021 -5.80 47.27 18.57
C ARG A 1021 -6.01 48.58 17.77
N LYS A 1022 -7.08 49.29 18.11
CA LYS A 1022 -7.15 50.77 18.11
C LYS A 1022 -8.31 51.22 19.03
N PRO A 1023 -8.24 52.44 19.60
CA PRO A 1023 -9.20 52.91 20.61
C PRO A 1023 -10.54 53.31 20.00
#